data_AF-A0A8H7V563-F1
#
_entry.id   AF-A0A8H7V563-F1
#
_cell.length_a   1.000
_cell.length_b   1.000
_cell.length_c   1.000
_cell.angle_alpha   90.00
_cell.angle_beta   90.00
_cell.angle_gamma   90.00
#
_symmetry.space_group_name_H-M   'P 1'
#
loop_
_entity.id
_entity.type
_entity.pdbx_description
1 polymer ?
#
loop_
_entity_poly.entity_id
_entity_poly.type
_entity_poly.pdbx_seq_one_letter_code
_entity_poly.pdbx_strand_id
1 'polypeptide(L)'
;MLKSLLVAFIITIQCLKLNACGISIENFVPKTPIQEIYKKDILESASYSQAGSFFPDWGYQCLGYNQQSEDAHWPTFIKTAVNYIREVYPVSRFHTDEHVKGLISFVFAIMSHGMADVKWHSLAGLSDYFIVAMANSDFHGDTKESHLAADAGAEFTLRHSSHLSYLNETWHVPVKDMIEIYKRLYSSGEQKVPLASHIQYCMAAAFAASKIDVEFGKLMFGYYGSKSPFLTEELYDYYKGGIQDMSASVTDCYPELINAFEHGATRTEPDTLCASYFYTSLGNTSCFKHPKQHHTESQELIYKFYNPITGVFTITANTGEKETPDENLSLPPIVQSGHHEERLRFQLPTDQPNKAKKCYPLQQGNGITLTIPLSSARVGHQTISGDFNGNGKLDMAISAPYHNHATTQEQTGTVFILNNTVMMSLWEEDKHDNDIRDVSTTVLQGGVNHGRFGWSMVTIDMNKDGIDDLAIATPFSNHQGMIEIYFGKANFGLGKNPGIRIQSQDLMASILAAIDVNQDGYKDLVIGCPLCSVKNQLQVGSVSIFYSKEQVSGVLTQADVVIENPNSESAAYDHFGESVLVVKDTILIGAPGYSMNPKQRVGRVYAFDMATKKLKWVISGTSEFQQFGRVLATDNNAIVAISSPSEETVIGLQKFWQGGSVRIYDWQRLDSKHDDIVTHLHMEQGMMSVIKGRTNAGHLGESLSVFGHDQQQAGIWIGEPMSEQENGRVYRWQFGSEDIECIKNDQVLARFGSQINSFGADAICITSQRYGQNAR
;
A
#
# COMPACT_ATOMS: atom_id res chain seq x y z
N MET A 1 29.58 3.40 2.06
CA MET A 1 29.04 2.02 2.02
C MET A 1 27.56 1.98 2.38
N LEU A 2 27.11 2.55 3.50
CA LEU A 2 25.69 2.62 3.93
C LEU A 2 24.73 3.49 3.08
N LYS A 3 25.14 4.02 1.92
CA LYS A 3 24.31 4.94 1.11
C LYS A 3 24.02 4.45 -0.31
N SER A 4 24.54 3.29 -0.70
CA SER A 4 24.32 2.68 -2.03
C SER A 4 24.00 1.20 -1.92
N LEU A 5 23.76 0.72 -0.70
CA LEU A 5 23.32 -0.63 -0.42
C LEU A 5 21.80 -0.79 -0.52
N LEU A 6 21.13 0.34 -0.77
CA LEU A 6 19.78 0.70 -0.36
C LEU A 6 18.76 0.67 -1.53
N VAL A 7 19.21 0.46 -2.77
CA VAL A 7 18.33 0.31 -3.95
C VAL A 7 18.22 -1.17 -4.34
N ALA A 8 19.13 -1.99 -3.85
CA ALA A 8 19.38 -3.31 -4.36
C ALA A 8 18.75 -4.47 -3.56
N PHE A 9 18.06 -4.19 -2.44
CA PHE A 9 17.36 -5.19 -1.62
C PHE A 9 15.85 -5.28 -1.83
N ILE A 10 15.30 -4.58 -2.83
CA ILE A 10 13.90 -4.68 -3.27
C ILE A 10 13.52 -6.09 -3.82
N ILE A 11 14.39 -7.09 -3.71
CA ILE A 11 14.46 -8.12 -4.73
C ILE A 11 14.70 -9.51 -4.15
N THR A 12 13.87 -10.47 -4.60
CA THR A 12 13.96 -11.95 -4.59
C THR A 12 13.42 -12.76 -3.40
N ILE A 13 12.52 -13.68 -3.75
CA ILE A 13 11.47 -14.34 -2.96
C ILE A 13 11.71 -15.86 -2.76
N GLN A 14 11.19 -16.48 -1.68
CA GLN A 14 10.52 -17.80 -1.64
C GLN A 14 9.87 -18.00 -0.24
N CYS A 15 8.66 -18.52 -0.02
CA CYS A 15 7.65 -19.15 -0.86
C CYS A 15 6.36 -18.31 -0.82
N LEU A 16 5.67 -18.21 -1.96
CA LEU A 16 4.32 -17.65 -2.15
C LEU A 16 4.26 -16.14 -2.37
N LYS A 17 4.29 -15.78 -3.67
CA LYS A 17 3.46 -14.76 -4.30
C LYS A 17 3.38 -13.42 -3.59
N LEU A 18 4.44 -12.62 -3.76
CA LEU A 18 4.37 -11.15 -3.74
C LEU A 18 5.52 -10.45 -4.43
N ASN A 19 5.16 -9.50 -5.29
CA ASN A 19 6.00 -8.74 -6.19
C ASN A 19 6.74 -7.57 -5.52
N ALA A 20 8.07 -7.60 -5.54
CA ALA A 20 8.91 -6.41 -5.53
C ALA A 20 10.19 -6.62 -6.37
N CYS A 21 10.67 -5.52 -6.93
CA CYS A 21 11.22 -5.42 -8.27
C CYS A 21 12.71 -5.73 -8.38
N GLY A 22 13.01 -7.00 -8.66
CA GLY A 22 14.18 -7.29 -9.48
C GLY A 22 14.45 -8.76 -9.75
N ILE A 23 13.45 -9.60 -9.51
CA ILE A 23 13.15 -10.79 -10.29
C ILE A 23 11.65 -11.00 -10.08
N SER A 24 10.82 -10.49 -11.00
CA SER A 24 9.37 -10.69 -10.98
C SER A 24 8.97 -11.97 -11.72
N ILE A 25 9.53 -13.13 -11.35
CA ILE A 25 9.25 -14.36 -12.11
C ILE A 25 7.79 -14.80 -12.00
N GLU A 26 7.10 -14.46 -10.91
CA GLU A 26 5.74 -14.94 -10.70
C GLU A 26 4.72 -14.24 -11.61
N ASN A 27 4.96 -12.96 -11.96
CA ASN A 27 4.17 -12.24 -12.98
C ASN A 27 4.48 -12.70 -14.40
N PHE A 28 5.63 -13.37 -14.62
CA PHE A 28 5.95 -13.91 -15.93
C PHE A 28 5.01 -15.06 -16.27
N VAL A 29 4.14 -14.84 -17.26
CA VAL A 29 3.21 -15.86 -17.78
C VAL A 29 3.85 -16.53 -19.00
N PRO A 30 4.42 -17.74 -18.85
CA PRO A 30 5.06 -18.44 -19.95
C PRO A 30 4.03 -18.83 -21.01
N LYS A 31 4.35 -18.52 -22.27
CA LYS A 31 3.54 -18.83 -23.45
C LYS A 31 4.05 -20.06 -24.21
N THR A 32 5.22 -20.57 -23.84
CA THR A 32 5.89 -21.69 -24.50
C THR A 32 6.53 -22.63 -23.48
N PRO A 33 6.74 -23.92 -23.80
CA PRO A 33 7.40 -24.86 -22.88
C PRO A 33 8.80 -24.43 -22.46
N ILE A 34 9.57 -23.81 -23.37
CA ILE A 34 10.93 -23.33 -23.04
C ILE A 34 10.86 -22.19 -22.02
N GLN A 35 9.88 -21.29 -22.12
CA GLN A 35 9.69 -20.23 -21.13
C GLN A 35 9.34 -20.77 -19.74
N GLU A 36 8.59 -21.87 -19.66
CA GLU A 36 8.31 -22.55 -18.38
C GLU A 36 9.58 -23.14 -17.75
N ILE A 37 10.50 -23.69 -18.56
CA ILE A 37 11.78 -24.23 -18.08
C ILE A 37 12.63 -23.09 -17.48
N TYR A 38 12.83 -21.99 -18.21
CA TYR A 38 13.56 -20.84 -17.67
C TYR A 38 12.90 -20.27 -16.42
N LYS A 39 11.56 -20.16 -16.38
CA LYS A 39 10.82 -19.74 -15.19
C LYS A 39 11.18 -20.60 -13.98
N LYS A 40 11.18 -21.92 -14.14
CA LYS A 40 11.51 -22.89 -13.10
C LYS A 40 12.97 -22.76 -12.66
N ASP A 41 13.90 -22.63 -13.60
CA ASP A 41 15.33 -22.53 -13.31
C ASP A 41 15.68 -21.32 -12.44
N ILE A 42 15.07 -20.16 -12.74
CA ILE A 42 15.32 -18.93 -11.99
C ILE A 42 14.73 -19.03 -10.57
N LEU A 43 13.59 -19.72 -10.41
CA LEU A 43 13.01 -20.01 -9.09
C LEU A 43 13.88 -20.98 -8.28
N GLU A 44 14.40 -22.05 -8.90
CA GLU A 44 15.29 -23.00 -8.23
C GLU A 44 16.65 -22.37 -7.87
N SER A 45 17.07 -21.34 -8.60
CA SER A 45 18.34 -20.65 -8.42
C SER A 45 18.23 -19.37 -7.62
N ALA A 46 17.29 -19.29 -6.66
CA ALA A 46 16.98 -18.08 -5.90
C ALA A 46 18.24 -17.40 -5.31
N SER A 47 19.20 -18.16 -4.79
CA SER A 47 20.46 -17.61 -4.23
C SER A 47 21.38 -16.90 -5.24
N TYR A 48 21.33 -17.28 -6.52
CA TYR A 48 21.99 -16.55 -7.61
C TYR A 48 21.18 -15.35 -8.02
N SER A 49 19.86 -15.53 -8.14
CA SER A 49 18.89 -14.49 -8.46
C SER A 49 19.00 -13.29 -7.50
N GLN A 50 19.07 -13.53 -6.18
CA GLN A 50 19.20 -12.46 -5.18
C GLN A 50 20.54 -11.72 -5.26
N ALA A 51 21.60 -12.46 -5.51
CA ALA A 51 22.92 -11.86 -5.63
C ALA A 51 23.05 -11.06 -6.93
N GLY A 52 22.42 -11.54 -8.01
CA GLY A 52 22.43 -10.90 -9.32
C GLY A 52 21.60 -9.62 -9.36
N SER A 53 20.53 -9.54 -8.58
CA SER A 53 19.73 -8.33 -8.48
C SER A 53 20.42 -7.19 -7.76
N PHE A 54 21.33 -7.51 -6.84
CA PHE A 54 22.20 -6.52 -6.22
C PHE A 54 23.41 -6.17 -7.09
N PHE A 55 23.80 -7.08 -7.99
CA PHE A 55 25.07 -6.99 -8.68
C PHE A 55 25.28 -5.68 -9.44
N PRO A 56 24.30 -5.03 -10.10
CA PRO A 56 24.54 -3.74 -10.75
C PRO A 56 25.11 -2.69 -9.79
N ASP A 57 24.72 -2.69 -8.51
CA ASP A 57 25.17 -1.72 -7.50
C ASP A 57 26.48 -2.07 -6.78
N TRP A 58 27.08 -3.22 -7.10
CA TRP A 58 28.18 -3.81 -6.33
C TRP A 58 29.38 -2.91 -6.04
N GLY A 59 29.73 -2.03 -6.97
CA GLY A 59 30.91 -1.18 -6.97
C GLY A 59 30.66 0.25 -6.51
N TYR A 60 29.40 0.66 -6.31
CA TYR A 60 29.08 2.01 -5.88
C TYR A 60 29.62 2.31 -4.49
N GLN A 61 30.46 3.34 -4.41
CA GLN A 61 31.18 3.70 -3.18
C GLN A 61 31.99 2.53 -2.56
N CYS A 62 32.27 1.48 -3.34
CA CYS A 62 33.04 0.31 -2.92
C CYS A 62 34.30 0.18 -3.77
N LEU A 63 35.45 0.52 -3.18
CA LEU A 63 36.77 0.38 -3.81
C LEU A 63 36.95 1.11 -5.16
N GLY A 64 36.05 2.05 -5.50
CA GLY A 64 36.15 2.94 -6.67
C GLY A 64 35.61 2.38 -7.99
N TYR A 65 34.71 1.40 -7.96
CA TYR A 65 34.15 0.76 -9.17
C TYR A 65 32.79 1.31 -9.63
N ASN A 66 32.52 2.61 -9.41
CA ASN A 66 31.23 3.22 -9.77
C ASN A 66 30.88 3.03 -11.26
N GLN A 67 31.85 3.16 -12.16
CA GLN A 67 31.59 3.02 -13.61
C GLN A 67 31.26 1.57 -14.00
N GLN A 68 31.94 0.60 -13.38
CA GLN A 68 31.69 -0.82 -13.66
C GLN A 68 30.31 -1.23 -13.16
N SER A 69 29.91 -0.69 -12.01
CA SER A 69 28.53 -0.77 -11.53
C SER A 69 27.54 -0.19 -12.53
N GLU A 70 27.73 1.07 -12.93
CA GLU A 70 26.89 1.73 -13.93
C GLU A 70 26.77 0.89 -15.21
N ASP A 71 27.88 0.42 -15.76
CA ASP A 71 27.90 -0.38 -17.00
C ASP A 71 27.07 -1.68 -16.88
N ALA A 72 27.00 -2.27 -15.69
CA ALA A 72 26.23 -3.50 -15.44
C ALA A 72 24.71 -3.29 -15.49
N HIS A 73 24.21 -2.06 -15.36
CA HIS A 73 22.77 -1.74 -15.47
C HIS A 73 22.26 -1.80 -16.91
N TRP A 74 23.16 -1.72 -17.90
CA TRP A 74 22.78 -1.44 -19.28
C TRP A 74 22.74 -2.67 -20.20
N PRO A 75 21.89 -2.66 -21.25
CA PRO A 75 21.72 -3.80 -22.18
C PRO A 75 23.01 -4.33 -22.81
N THR A 76 24.02 -3.47 -23.00
CA THR A 76 25.33 -3.86 -23.54
C THR A 76 26.04 -4.90 -22.65
N PHE A 77 25.96 -4.75 -21.32
CA PHE A 77 26.52 -5.72 -20.39
C PHE A 77 25.77 -7.05 -20.48
N ILE A 78 24.42 -7.02 -20.49
CA ILE A 78 23.59 -8.21 -20.60
C ILE A 78 23.86 -8.98 -21.90
N LYS A 79 23.95 -8.27 -23.03
CA LYS A 79 24.32 -8.86 -24.33
C LYS A 79 25.68 -9.54 -24.26
N THR A 80 26.65 -8.89 -23.64
CA THR A 80 28.00 -9.45 -23.47
C THR A 80 27.98 -10.72 -22.61
N ALA A 81 27.16 -10.73 -21.55
CA ALA A 81 26.95 -11.89 -20.69
C ALA A 81 26.30 -13.07 -21.45
N VAL A 82 25.23 -12.84 -22.20
CA VAL A 82 24.56 -13.86 -23.03
C VAL A 82 25.55 -14.50 -24.02
N ASN A 83 26.33 -13.67 -24.72
CA ASN A 83 27.32 -14.16 -25.68
C ASN A 83 28.43 -14.98 -25.01
N TYR A 84 28.95 -14.49 -23.87
CA TYR A 84 29.93 -15.24 -23.07
C TYR A 84 29.40 -16.61 -22.67
N ILE A 85 28.19 -16.69 -22.11
CA ILE A 85 27.62 -17.95 -21.61
C ILE A 85 27.44 -18.94 -22.76
N ARG A 86 26.92 -18.50 -23.90
CA ARG A 86 26.73 -19.36 -25.09
C ARG A 86 28.03 -19.84 -25.72
N GLU A 87 29.10 -19.06 -25.63
CA GLU A 87 30.41 -19.44 -26.16
C GLU A 87 31.17 -20.41 -25.25
N VAL A 88 31.01 -20.27 -23.93
CA VAL A 88 31.78 -21.03 -22.94
C VAL A 88 31.04 -22.30 -22.51
N TYR A 89 29.72 -22.28 -22.43
CA TYR A 89 28.90 -23.39 -21.95
C TYR A 89 28.02 -23.96 -23.06
N PRO A 90 28.04 -25.27 -23.31
CA PRO A 90 27.12 -25.92 -24.24
C PRO A 90 25.66 -25.68 -23.85
N VAL A 91 24.80 -25.35 -24.81
CA VAL A 91 23.35 -25.12 -24.59
C VAL A 91 22.67 -26.30 -23.88
N SER A 92 23.13 -27.54 -24.12
CA SER A 92 22.61 -28.72 -23.43
C SER A 92 22.80 -28.70 -21.90
N ARG A 93 23.67 -27.83 -21.37
CA ARG A 93 23.93 -27.66 -19.94
C ARG A 93 23.11 -26.55 -19.29
N PHE A 94 22.40 -25.71 -20.06
CA PHE A 94 21.73 -24.52 -19.54
C PHE A 94 20.73 -24.82 -18.42
N HIS A 95 20.02 -25.94 -18.55
CA HIS A 95 18.95 -26.35 -17.64
C HIS A 95 19.31 -27.59 -16.79
N THR A 96 20.53 -28.10 -16.92
CA THR A 96 20.96 -29.36 -16.26
C THR A 96 22.17 -29.20 -15.38
N ASP A 97 22.98 -28.16 -15.58
CA ASP A 97 24.11 -27.84 -14.74
C ASP A 97 23.77 -26.74 -13.76
N GLU A 98 23.90 -27.00 -12.45
CA GLU A 98 23.53 -26.06 -11.39
C GLU A 98 24.29 -24.73 -11.46
N HIS A 99 25.57 -24.74 -11.88
CA HIS A 99 26.34 -23.50 -12.04
C HIS A 99 25.84 -22.70 -13.24
N VAL A 100 25.63 -23.34 -14.39
CA VAL A 100 25.18 -22.65 -15.60
C VAL A 100 23.75 -22.12 -15.43
N LYS A 101 22.86 -22.92 -14.84
CA LYS A 101 21.49 -22.53 -14.46
C LYS A 101 21.50 -21.32 -13.53
N GLY A 102 22.34 -21.37 -12.49
CA GLY A 102 22.55 -20.27 -11.55
C GLY A 102 23.10 -19.00 -12.21
N LEU A 103 24.11 -19.13 -13.08
CA LEU A 103 24.71 -18.01 -13.81
C LEU A 103 23.71 -17.33 -14.76
N ILE A 104 22.90 -18.10 -15.49
CA ILE A 104 21.82 -17.56 -16.32
C ILE A 104 20.82 -16.80 -15.44
N SER A 105 20.39 -17.39 -14.32
CA SER A 105 19.47 -16.76 -13.37
C SER A 105 20.01 -15.45 -12.78
N PHE A 106 21.33 -15.41 -12.50
CA PHE A 106 22.03 -14.20 -12.09
C PHE A 106 21.93 -13.09 -13.14
N VAL A 107 22.08 -13.41 -14.44
CA VAL A 107 21.97 -12.43 -15.54
C VAL A 107 20.54 -11.91 -15.73
N PHE A 108 19.52 -12.78 -15.56
CA PHE A 108 18.11 -12.33 -15.54
C PHE A 108 17.86 -11.30 -14.44
N ALA A 109 18.50 -11.48 -13.27
CA ALA A 109 18.39 -10.57 -12.15
C ALA A 109 19.03 -9.19 -12.41
N ILE A 110 20.21 -9.17 -13.04
CA ILE A 110 20.87 -7.92 -13.45
C ILE A 110 19.97 -7.12 -14.39
N MET A 111 19.36 -7.78 -15.39
CA MET A 111 18.44 -7.11 -16.32
C MET A 111 17.21 -6.56 -15.59
N SER A 112 16.65 -7.35 -14.67
CA SER A 112 15.47 -6.96 -13.90
C SER A 112 15.70 -5.73 -13.03
N HIS A 113 16.88 -5.62 -12.41
CA HIS A 113 17.30 -4.44 -11.67
C HIS A 113 17.39 -3.21 -12.59
N GLY A 114 18.13 -3.31 -13.71
CA GLY A 114 18.27 -2.18 -14.64
C GLY A 114 16.94 -1.67 -15.21
N MET A 115 15.96 -2.55 -15.39
CA MET A 115 14.60 -2.16 -15.79
C MET A 115 13.80 -1.47 -14.68
N ALA A 116 13.96 -1.91 -13.43
CA ALA A 116 13.33 -1.28 -12.28
C ALA A 116 13.81 0.17 -12.11
N ASP A 117 15.12 0.38 -12.25
CA ASP A 117 15.78 1.68 -12.15
C ASP A 117 15.19 2.72 -13.09
N VAL A 118 14.86 2.33 -14.33
CA VAL A 118 14.28 3.23 -15.32
C VAL A 118 12.98 3.88 -14.79
N LYS A 119 12.13 3.10 -14.13
CA LYS A 119 10.88 3.60 -13.55
C LYS A 119 11.09 4.21 -12.15
N TRP A 120 11.97 3.65 -11.32
CA TRP A 120 12.27 4.21 -9.99
C TRP A 120 12.77 5.66 -10.10
N HIS A 121 13.73 5.89 -11.01
CA HIS A 121 14.40 7.19 -11.21
C HIS A 121 13.79 8.05 -12.32
N SER A 122 12.74 7.61 -13.03
CA SER A 122 12.19 8.30 -14.21
C SER A 122 13.23 8.55 -15.32
N LEU A 123 14.01 7.52 -15.69
CA LEU A 123 15.04 7.60 -16.74
C LEU A 123 14.43 7.42 -18.14
N ALA A 124 15.30 7.49 -19.17
CA ALA A 124 14.93 7.28 -20.57
C ALA A 124 13.76 8.17 -21.06
N GLY A 125 13.65 9.40 -20.58
CA GLY A 125 12.58 10.32 -21.00
C GLY A 125 11.20 10.04 -20.39
N LEU A 126 11.13 9.14 -19.40
CA LEU A 126 9.95 9.01 -18.53
C LEU A 126 9.83 10.22 -17.59
N SER A 127 8.61 10.62 -17.25
CA SER A 127 8.33 11.65 -16.25
C SER A 127 7.32 11.15 -15.22
N ASP A 128 7.40 11.71 -14.02
CA ASP A 128 6.40 11.50 -12.95
C ASP A 128 6.28 10.04 -12.47
N TYR A 129 7.36 9.27 -12.55
CA TYR A 129 7.46 7.97 -11.88
C TYR A 129 8.04 8.12 -10.46
N PHE A 130 8.33 7.01 -9.79
CA PHE A 130 8.32 6.87 -8.32
C PHE A 130 8.96 8.04 -7.55
N ILE A 131 10.26 8.31 -7.73
CA ILE A 131 10.96 9.38 -6.99
C ILE A 131 10.41 10.78 -7.30
N VAL A 132 10.02 11.03 -8.56
CA VAL A 132 9.49 12.33 -9.00
C VAL A 132 8.06 12.52 -8.50
N ALA A 133 7.22 11.48 -8.58
CA ALA A 133 5.88 11.48 -8.02
C ALA A 133 5.92 11.73 -6.50
N MET A 134 6.83 11.06 -5.81
CA MET A 134 7.07 11.26 -4.39
C MET A 134 7.62 12.66 -4.07
N ALA A 135 8.53 13.19 -4.89
CA ALA A 135 9.04 14.56 -4.72
C ALA A 135 7.90 15.58 -4.77
N ASN A 136 7.02 15.42 -5.77
CA ASN A 136 5.88 16.29 -5.99
C ASN A 136 4.82 16.17 -4.87
N SER A 137 4.66 14.98 -4.28
CA SER A 137 3.74 14.74 -3.16
C SER A 137 4.29 15.28 -1.83
N ASP A 138 5.48 14.83 -1.43
CA ASP A 138 5.92 14.92 -0.04
C ASP A 138 7.07 15.89 0.19
N PHE A 139 7.82 16.23 -0.85
CA PHE A 139 9.07 17.01 -0.76
C PHE A 139 9.00 18.36 -1.48
N HIS A 140 7.81 18.85 -1.80
CA HIS A 140 7.62 20.15 -2.48
C HIS A 140 8.39 20.28 -3.81
N GLY A 141 8.58 19.17 -4.52
CA GLY A 141 9.36 19.09 -5.75
C GLY A 141 10.88 18.95 -5.54
N ASP A 142 11.38 18.85 -4.31
CA ASP A 142 12.79 18.57 -4.03
C ASP A 142 13.10 17.10 -4.31
N THR A 143 13.57 16.84 -5.54
CA THR A 143 13.94 15.50 -6.00
C THR A 143 15.17 14.94 -5.30
N LYS A 144 16.00 15.77 -4.64
CA LYS A 144 17.22 15.29 -3.99
C LYS A 144 16.90 14.72 -2.60
N GLU A 145 16.09 15.43 -1.83
CA GLU A 145 15.59 14.92 -0.56
C GLU A 145 14.67 13.71 -0.77
N SER A 146 13.80 13.75 -1.78
CA SER A 146 12.95 12.59 -2.11
C SER A 146 13.78 11.38 -2.51
N HIS A 147 14.83 11.53 -3.30
CA HIS A 147 15.71 10.43 -3.68
C HIS A 147 16.39 9.78 -2.46
N LEU A 148 16.89 10.60 -1.51
CA LEU A 148 17.45 10.07 -0.26
C LEU A 148 16.42 9.34 0.59
N ALA A 149 15.17 9.82 0.59
CA ALA A 149 14.08 9.19 1.30
C ALA A 149 13.58 7.91 0.62
N ALA A 150 13.56 7.85 -0.71
CA ALA A 150 13.08 6.70 -1.48
C ALA A 150 14.01 5.50 -1.28
N ASP A 151 15.31 5.69 -1.55
CA ASP A 151 16.27 4.59 -1.52
C ASP A 151 16.30 3.96 -0.12
N ALA A 152 16.32 4.78 0.94
CA ALA A 152 16.34 4.26 2.32
C ALA A 152 14.97 3.84 2.83
N GLY A 153 14.00 4.71 2.64
CA GLY A 153 12.70 4.62 3.27
C GLY A 153 11.84 3.54 2.65
N ALA A 154 12.00 3.23 1.35
CA ALA A 154 11.26 2.13 0.73
C ALA A 154 11.60 0.79 1.39
N GLU A 155 12.88 0.50 1.63
CA GLU A 155 13.32 -0.75 2.27
C GLU A 155 12.80 -0.88 3.71
N PHE A 156 12.91 0.21 4.49
CA PHE A 156 12.40 0.23 5.85
C PHE A 156 10.87 0.16 5.90
N THR A 157 10.19 0.71 4.89
CA THR A 157 8.74 0.60 4.76
C THR A 157 8.34 -0.82 4.37
N LEU A 158 9.03 -1.46 3.42
CA LEU A 158 8.81 -2.88 3.09
C LEU A 158 9.05 -3.78 4.31
N ARG A 159 10.10 -3.51 5.09
CA ARG A 159 10.38 -4.25 6.33
C ARG A 159 9.34 -3.97 7.41
N HIS A 160 8.78 -2.77 7.46
CA HIS A 160 7.66 -2.47 8.32
C HIS A 160 6.41 -3.20 7.85
N SER A 161 6.14 -3.30 6.55
CA SER A 161 4.91 -3.91 6.03
C SER A 161 4.97 -5.44 5.89
N SER A 162 6.15 -6.06 6.01
CA SER A 162 6.34 -7.51 5.84
C SER A 162 7.56 -8.04 6.60
N HIS A 163 7.55 -9.35 6.91
CA HIS A 163 8.67 -10.04 7.56
C HIS A 163 9.93 -10.17 6.71
N LEU A 164 9.84 -9.95 5.39
CA LEU A 164 10.92 -10.19 4.42
C LEU A 164 11.54 -11.61 4.54
N SER A 165 10.73 -12.59 4.97
CA SER A 165 11.14 -14.00 5.20
C SER A 165 11.67 -14.71 3.95
N TYR A 166 11.48 -14.06 2.81
CA TYR A 166 11.82 -14.53 1.49
C TYR A 166 13.29 -14.28 1.12
N LEU A 167 14.02 -13.48 1.91
CA LEU A 167 15.43 -13.19 1.68
C LEU A 167 16.27 -14.41 2.01
N ASN A 168 17.01 -14.90 1.01
CA ASN A 168 17.81 -16.11 1.13
C ASN A 168 18.94 -15.91 2.15
N GLU A 169 19.16 -16.92 2.97
CA GLU A 169 20.27 -16.95 3.92
C GLU A 169 21.61 -17.18 3.21
N THR A 170 21.59 -17.50 1.90
CA THR A 170 22.78 -17.71 1.08
C THR A 170 22.73 -16.95 -0.24
N TRP A 171 23.85 -16.30 -0.59
CA TRP A 171 24.10 -15.70 -1.91
C TRP A 171 25.19 -16.47 -2.67
N HIS A 172 24.95 -16.71 -3.95
CA HIS A 172 25.95 -17.27 -4.88
C HIS A 172 26.32 -16.24 -5.94
N VAL A 173 27.59 -15.81 -5.95
CA VAL A 173 28.12 -14.83 -6.90
C VAL A 173 29.08 -15.53 -7.88
N PRO A 174 28.79 -15.59 -9.19
CA PRO A 174 29.66 -16.22 -10.18
C PRO A 174 30.84 -15.30 -10.57
N VAL A 175 31.74 -15.04 -9.61
CA VAL A 175 32.80 -14.02 -9.71
C VAL A 175 33.72 -14.24 -10.92
N LYS A 176 34.09 -15.49 -11.20
CA LYS A 176 34.96 -15.81 -12.35
C LYS A 176 34.30 -15.41 -13.67
N ASP A 177 33.03 -15.76 -13.85
CA ASP A 177 32.26 -15.44 -15.05
C ASP A 177 32.06 -13.94 -15.22
N MET A 178 31.75 -13.22 -14.13
CA MET A 178 31.61 -11.77 -14.15
C MET A 178 32.89 -11.06 -14.61
N ILE A 179 34.06 -11.52 -14.17
CA ILE A 179 35.35 -10.97 -14.63
C ILE A 179 35.55 -11.18 -16.13
N GLU A 180 35.24 -12.37 -16.63
CA GLU A 180 35.37 -12.65 -18.08
C GLU A 180 34.40 -11.81 -18.91
N ILE A 181 33.20 -11.54 -18.40
CA ILE A 181 32.23 -10.64 -19.03
C ILE A 181 32.79 -9.21 -19.09
N TYR A 182 33.33 -8.66 -17.99
CA TYR A 182 33.96 -7.33 -18.01
C TYR A 182 35.19 -7.26 -18.93
N LYS A 183 36.01 -8.32 -18.99
CA LYS A 183 37.14 -8.38 -19.93
C LYS A 183 36.68 -8.28 -21.38
N ARG A 184 35.57 -8.92 -21.72
CA ARG A 184 34.98 -8.87 -23.06
C ARG A 184 34.38 -7.51 -23.34
N LEU A 185 33.62 -6.96 -22.39
CA LEU A 185 33.01 -5.64 -22.48
C LEU A 185 34.06 -4.55 -22.72
N TYR A 186 35.18 -4.60 -22.00
CA TYR A 186 36.27 -3.61 -22.08
C TYR A 186 37.40 -3.98 -23.03
N SER A 187 37.21 -5.00 -23.87
CA SER A 187 38.24 -5.49 -24.80
C SER A 187 38.76 -4.42 -25.78
N SER A 188 37.98 -3.36 -26.01
CA SER A 188 38.30 -2.25 -26.91
C SER A 188 38.53 -0.91 -26.21
N GLY A 189 38.47 -0.86 -24.86
CA GLY A 189 38.50 0.38 -24.09
C GLY A 189 39.61 0.43 -23.02
N GLU A 190 39.77 1.60 -22.39
CA GLU A 190 40.73 1.83 -21.30
C GLU A 190 40.14 1.54 -19.90
N GLN A 191 38.90 1.07 -19.84
CA GLN A 191 38.21 0.78 -18.58
C GLN A 191 38.90 -0.35 -17.81
N LYS A 192 39.04 -0.15 -16.50
CA LYS A 192 39.65 -1.12 -15.60
C LYS A 192 38.70 -2.31 -15.36
N VAL A 193 39.18 -3.51 -15.65
CA VAL A 193 38.50 -4.76 -15.26
C VAL A 193 38.57 -4.93 -13.72
N PRO A 194 37.45 -5.25 -13.05
CA PRO A 194 37.42 -5.56 -11.62
C PRO A 194 38.33 -6.72 -11.19
N LEU A 195 38.91 -6.62 -9.99
CA LEU A 195 39.60 -7.74 -9.35
C LEU A 195 38.60 -8.68 -8.67
N ALA A 196 38.85 -10.00 -8.75
CA ALA A 196 38.01 -11.01 -8.09
C ALA A 196 37.82 -10.74 -6.59
N SER A 197 38.92 -10.43 -5.89
CA SER A 197 38.89 -10.12 -4.46
C SER A 197 38.06 -8.87 -4.13
N HIS A 198 37.95 -7.92 -5.07
CA HIS A 198 37.18 -6.70 -4.86
C HIS A 198 35.68 -6.97 -5.04
N ILE A 199 35.27 -7.73 -6.07
CA ILE A 199 33.88 -8.18 -6.21
C ILE A 199 33.47 -9.01 -4.98
N GLN A 200 34.30 -9.96 -4.56
CA GLN A 200 34.04 -10.78 -3.37
C GLN A 200 33.85 -9.92 -2.11
N TYR A 201 34.73 -8.94 -1.88
CA TYR A 201 34.61 -8.04 -0.74
C TYR A 201 33.32 -7.22 -0.79
N CYS A 202 33.03 -6.56 -1.91
CA CYS A 202 31.88 -5.67 -2.02
C CYS A 202 30.56 -6.43 -1.94
N MET A 203 30.43 -7.57 -2.62
CA MET A 203 29.23 -8.42 -2.53
C MET A 203 29.03 -9.00 -1.13
N ALA A 204 30.11 -9.33 -0.42
CA ALA A 204 30.01 -9.80 0.96
C ALA A 204 29.63 -8.69 1.95
N ALA A 205 30.13 -7.47 1.74
CA ALA A 205 29.71 -6.32 2.53
C ALA A 205 28.24 -5.99 2.26
N ALA A 206 27.80 -6.16 1.01
CA ALA A 206 26.42 -5.96 0.63
C ALA A 206 25.46 -6.94 1.28
N PHE A 207 25.80 -8.22 1.21
CA PHE A 207 25.07 -9.28 1.90
C PHE A 207 24.94 -8.98 3.40
N ALA A 208 26.04 -8.59 4.06
CA ALA A 208 26.03 -8.25 5.48
C ALA A 208 25.08 -7.09 5.80
N ALA A 209 25.09 -6.04 4.99
CA ALA A 209 24.24 -4.87 5.20
C ALA A 209 22.75 -5.21 5.09
N SER A 210 22.31 -6.04 4.15
CA SER A 210 20.89 -6.44 4.16
C SER A 210 20.42 -7.20 5.36
N LYS A 211 21.27 -8.06 5.92
CA LYS A 211 20.90 -8.77 7.14
C LYS A 211 20.73 -7.79 8.29
N ILE A 212 21.54 -6.74 8.31
CA ILE A 212 21.36 -5.61 9.23
C ILE A 212 20.07 -4.85 8.92
N ASP A 213 19.75 -4.55 7.66
CA ASP A 213 18.55 -3.79 7.28
C ASP A 213 17.25 -4.54 7.63
N VAL A 214 17.23 -5.89 7.56
CA VAL A 214 16.10 -6.70 7.99
C VAL A 214 15.85 -6.58 9.51
N GLU A 215 16.90 -6.53 10.32
CA GLU A 215 16.76 -6.40 11.77
C GLU A 215 16.52 -4.95 12.21
N PHE A 216 17.26 -4.01 11.64
CA PHE A 216 17.22 -2.59 12.00
C PHE A 216 16.05 -1.84 11.35
N GLY A 217 15.56 -2.28 10.20
CA GLY A 217 14.54 -1.56 9.42
C GLY A 217 13.22 -1.32 10.16
N LYS A 218 12.88 -2.20 11.11
CA LYS A 218 11.73 -2.01 12.02
C LYS A 218 11.82 -0.70 12.81
N LEU A 219 13.03 -0.31 13.23
CA LEU A 219 13.27 0.89 14.03
C LEU A 219 13.29 2.16 13.17
N MET A 220 13.66 2.03 11.90
CA MET A 220 13.81 3.17 10.99
C MET A 220 12.52 3.59 10.30
N PHE A 221 11.47 2.76 10.34
CA PHE A 221 10.17 3.09 9.77
C PHE A 221 9.61 4.41 10.31
N GLY A 222 9.62 4.63 11.62
CA GLY A 222 9.07 5.86 12.20
C GLY A 222 9.75 7.14 11.69
N TYR A 223 11.03 7.06 11.34
CA TYR A 223 11.77 8.17 10.75
C TYR A 223 11.44 8.38 9.27
N TYR A 224 11.45 7.34 8.44
CA TYR A 224 11.22 7.49 7.01
C TYR A 224 9.73 7.59 6.63
N GLY A 225 8.86 6.86 7.31
CA GLY A 225 7.41 6.95 7.13
C GLY A 225 6.83 8.31 7.53
N SER A 226 7.39 8.97 8.56
CA SER A 226 6.98 10.35 8.91
C SER A 226 7.45 11.38 7.88
N LYS A 227 8.61 11.14 7.25
CA LYS A 227 9.17 11.98 6.18
C LYS A 227 8.40 11.86 4.86
N SER A 228 8.03 10.64 4.46
CA SER A 228 7.32 10.40 3.21
C SER A 228 6.20 9.38 3.37
N PRO A 229 4.96 9.83 3.54
CA PRO A 229 3.80 8.95 3.51
C PRO A 229 3.47 8.39 2.13
N PHE A 230 3.98 8.97 1.05
CA PHE A 230 3.96 8.29 -0.25
C PHE A 230 4.64 6.91 -0.14
N LEU A 231 5.71 6.76 0.64
CA LEU A 231 6.32 5.44 0.90
C LEU A 231 5.42 4.53 1.74
N THR A 232 4.56 5.07 2.59
CA THR A 232 3.70 4.24 3.47
C THR A 232 2.39 3.84 2.81
N GLU A 233 1.82 4.74 2.00
CA GLU A 233 0.49 4.61 1.42
C GLU A 233 0.55 4.18 -0.05
N GLU A 234 1.56 4.60 -0.80
CA GLU A 234 1.55 4.60 -2.27
C GLU A 234 2.70 3.77 -2.88
N LEU A 235 3.52 3.15 -2.03
CA LEU A 235 4.69 2.37 -2.42
C LEU A 235 4.33 1.24 -3.39
N TYR A 236 3.20 0.59 -3.16
CA TYR A 236 2.81 -0.58 -3.94
C TYR A 236 2.06 -0.22 -5.22
N ASP A 237 1.27 0.87 -5.23
CA ASP A 237 0.14 1.03 -6.14
C ASP A 237 -0.31 2.48 -6.44
N TYR A 238 0.57 3.50 -6.38
CA TYR A 238 0.23 4.84 -6.94
C TYR A 238 -0.20 4.75 -8.43
N TYR A 239 -0.80 5.76 -9.07
CA TYR A 239 -1.42 5.59 -10.41
C TYR A 239 -0.60 4.99 -11.54
N LYS A 240 0.74 5.08 -11.50
CA LYS A 240 1.59 4.39 -12.49
C LYS A 240 1.82 2.91 -12.13
N GLY A 241 1.36 2.48 -10.96
CA GLY A 241 1.29 1.14 -10.39
C GLY A 241 2.37 0.79 -9.37
N GLY A 242 3.10 1.77 -8.80
CA GLY A 242 4.06 1.52 -7.72
C GLY A 242 5.11 0.45 -8.02
N ILE A 243 5.53 -0.24 -6.97
CA ILE A 243 6.38 -1.45 -7.07
C ILE A 243 5.76 -2.51 -7.99
N GLN A 244 4.44 -2.58 -8.09
CA GLN A 244 3.76 -3.62 -8.86
C GLN A 244 3.87 -3.41 -10.38
N ASP A 245 3.76 -2.17 -10.89
CA ASP A 245 3.99 -1.83 -12.30
C ASP A 245 5.46 -2.02 -12.70
N MET A 246 6.40 -1.61 -11.84
CA MET A 246 7.81 -1.89 -12.06
C MET A 246 8.04 -3.40 -12.21
N SER A 247 7.45 -4.18 -11.29
CA SER A 247 7.52 -5.64 -11.29
C SER A 247 6.89 -6.27 -12.54
N ALA A 248 5.72 -5.80 -12.98
CA ALA A 248 5.07 -6.29 -14.20
C ALA A 248 5.92 -6.01 -15.45
N SER A 249 6.49 -4.81 -15.55
CA SER A 249 7.25 -4.33 -16.71
C SER A 249 8.53 -5.13 -16.94
N VAL A 250 9.19 -5.56 -15.85
CA VAL A 250 10.37 -6.44 -15.92
C VAL A 250 10.06 -7.73 -16.70
N THR A 251 8.85 -8.28 -16.55
CA THR A 251 8.49 -9.58 -17.14
C THR A 251 8.25 -9.56 -18.64
N ASP A 252 7.96 -8.38 -19.21
CA ASP A 252 7.79 -8.22 -20.65
C ASP A 252 9.09 -8.47 -21.42
N CYS A 253 10.24 -8.28 -20.77
CA CYS A 253 11.58 -8.43 -21.35
C CYS A 253 12.06 -9.90 -21.35
N TYR A 254 11.53 -10.76 -20.48
CA TYR A 254 11.99 -12.14 -20.33
C TYR A 254 11.91 -12.97 -21.62
N PRO A 255 10.86 -12.90 -22.45
CA PRO A 255 10.82 -13.61 -23.72
C PRO A 255 11.99 -13.25 -24.67
N GLU A 256 12.41 -11.98 -24.70
CA GLU A 256 13.52 -11.53 -25.54
C GLU A 256 14.86 -12.09 -25.02
N LEU A 257 15.07 -12.06 -23.71
CA LEU A 257 16.27 -12.61 -23.09
C LEU A 257 16.36 -14.13 -23.25
N ILE A 258 15.24 -14.85 -23.08
CA ILE A 258 15.15 -16.29 -23.35
C ILE A 258 15.50 -16.57 -24.81
N ASN A 259 14.95 -15.81 -25.76
CA ASN A 259 15.27 -15.97 -27.17
C ASN A 259 16.76 -15.73 -27.46
N ALA A 260 17.38 -14.75 -26.80
CA ALA A 260 18.81 -14.48 -26.92
C ALA A 260 19.66 -15.62 -26.33
N PHE A 261 19.25 -16.23 -25.23
CA PHE A 261 19.92 -17.42 -24.68
C PHE A 261 19.75 -18.66 -25.55
N GLU A 262 18.60 -18.86 -26.21
CA GLU A 262 18.37 -20.04 -27.07
C GLU A 262 19.05 -19.90 -28.44
N HIS A 263 18.92 -18.74 -29.08
CA HIS A 263 19.28 -18.53 -30.48
C HIS A 263 20.48 -17.58 -30.68
N GLY A 264 20.93 -16.90 -29.62
CA GLY A 264 21.96 -15.86 -29.67
C GLY A 264 21.39 -14.46 -29.81
N ALA A 265 22.08 -13.44 -29.29
CA ALA A 265 21.74 -12.05 -29.50
C ALA A 265 22.17 -11.59 -30.92
N THR A 266 21.28 -10.98 -31.70
CA THR A 266 21.54 -10.64 -33.12
C THR A 266 22.68 -9.62 -33.30
N ARG A 267 23.30 -9.69 -34.50
CA ARG A 267 24.63 -9.13 -34.80
C ARG A 267 24.72 -7.65 -35.16
N THR A 268 23.63 -6.86 -35.20
CA THR A 268 23.76 -5.50 -35.76
C THR A 268 23.77 -4.33 -34.79
N GLU A 269 23.11 -4.35 -33.63
CA GLU A 269 23.30 -3.27 -32.61
C GLU A 269 23.20 -3.80 -31.17
N PRO A 270 23.98 -3.25 -30.21
CA PRO A 270 23.96 -3.64 -28.80
C PRO A 270 22.66 -3.24 -28.05
N ASP A 271 21.83 -2.41 -28.68
CA ASP A 271 20.75 -1.62 -28.08
C ASP A 271 19.34 -2.21 -28.21
N THR A 272 19.20 -3.44 -28.71
CA THR A 272 17.88 -4.00 -29.05
C THR A 272 17.22 -4.84 -27.96
N LEU A 273 17.97 -5.34 -26.97
CA LEU A 273 17.40 -6.15 -25.88
C LEU A 273 16.56 -5.27 -24.98
N CYS A 274 15.24 -5.41 -25.05
CA CYS A 274 14.27 -4.64 -24.28
C CYS A 274 14.35 -3.13 -24.57
N ALA A 275 14.67 -2.80 -25.83
CA ALA A 275 14.89 -1.44 -26.32
C ALA A 275 13.71 -0.50 -26.08
N SER A 276 12.47 -1.03 -26.07
CA SER A 276 11.27 -0.25 -25.79
C SER A 276 11.27 0.40 -24.40
N TYR A 277 12.09 -0.11 -23.47
CA TYR A 277 12.21 0.41 -22.11
C TYR A 277 13.44 1.31 -21.92
N PHE A 278 14.53 1.06 -22.66
CA PHE A 278 15.76 1.85 -22.57
C PHE A 278 15.84 3.01 -23.58
N TYR A 279 15.00 3.00 -24.63
CA TYR A 279 14.97 4.02 -25.69
C TYR A 279 13.61 4.68 -25.83
N THR A 280 13.32 5.61 -24.91
CA THR A 280 12.36 6.70 -25.11
C THR A 280 13.16 8.02 -25.13
N SER A 281 12.81 8.93 -26.04
CA SER A 281 13.63 10.08 -26.53
C SER A 281 14.64 10.71 -25.54
N LEU A 282 15.89 10.80 -26.00
CA LEU A 282 17.08 11.40 -25.34
C LEU A 282 16.81 12.77 -24.69
N GLY A 283 16.84 12.79 -23.36
CA GLY A 283 17.21 13.96 -22.56
C GLY A 283 18.43 13.62 -21.72
N ASN A 284 19.53 14.36 -21.88
CA ASN A 284 20.78 14.16 -21.13
C ASN A 284 20.53 14.24 -19.61
N THR A 285 20.77 13.16 -18.88
CA THR A 285 20.86 13.16 -17.41
C THR A 285 22.32 12.98 -16.97
N SER A 286 22.82 13.93 -16.19
CA SER A 286 24.15 13.88 -15.58
C SER A 286 24.01 13.56 -14.09
N CYS A 287 24.57 12.44 -13.62
CA CYS A 287 24.63 12.10 -12.20
C CYS A 287 25.72 12.91 -11.47
N PHE A 288 25.36 13.52 -10.34
CA PHE A 288 26.26 14.35 -9.52
C PHE A 288 27.11 13.50 -8.55
N LYS A 289 28.39 13.88 -8.39
CA LYS A 289 29.34 13.26 -7.45
C LYS A 289 29.07 13.70 -6.00
N HIS A 290 29.02 12.75 -5.07
CA HIS A 290 28.90 13.01 -3.62
C HIS A 290 30.03 12.41 -2.77
N PRO A 291 30.26 12.95 -1.55
CA PRO A 291 31.50 12.77 -0.80
C PRO A 291 31.53 11.51 0.08
N LYS A 292 32.77 11.07 0.38
CA LYS A 292 33.11 9.85 1.14
C LYS A 292 32.85 9.99 2.64
N GLN A 293 32.29 8.95 3.27
CA GLN A 293 32.39 8.74 4.72
C GLN A 293 32.65 7.27 5.10
N HIS A 294 33.34 7.16 6.24
CA HIS A 294 34.04 6.00 6.80
C HIS A 294 33.15 4.87 7.32
N HIS A 295 33.75 3.68 7.39
CA HIS A 295 33.16 2.43 7.86
C HIS A 295 33.40 2.22 9.36
N THR A 296 32.43 1.60 10.02
CA THR A 296 32.61 0.89 11.30
C THR A 296 32.10 -0.53 11.14
N GLU A 297 32.93 -1.49 11.55
CA GLU A 297 32.66 -2.93 11.51
C GLU A 297 31.73 -3.36 12.64
N SER A 298 30.72 -4.17 12.32
CA SER A 298 30.06 -5.07 13.26
C SER A 298 29.98 -6.45 12.62
N GLN A 299 30.79 -7.38 13.15
CA GLN A 299 30.87 -8.77 12.70
C GLN A 299 29.88 -9.62 13.50
N GLU A 300 28.81 -10.06 12.85
CA GLU A 300 28.22 -11.37 13.14
C GLU A 300 28.77 -12.37 12.11
N LEU A 301 29.05 -13.61 12.53
CA LEU A 301 29.85 -14.58 11.78
C LEU A 301 29.19 -15.01 10.46
N ILE A 302 29.55 -14.31 9.37
CA ILE A 302 29.21 -14.67 7.98
C ILE A 302 30.30 -15.59 7.42
N TYR A 303 29.91 -16.76 6.92
CA TYR A 303 30.82 -17.67 6.24
C TYR A 303 30.97 -17.29 4.76
N LYS A 304 32.21 -17.30 4.27
CA LYS A 304 32.56 -16.92 2.89
C LYS A 304 33.41 -18.03 2.30
N PHE A 305 32.95 -18.63 1.21
CA PHE A 305 33.66 -19.71 0.53
C PHE A 305 33.79 -19.43 -0.96
N TYR A 306 34.99 -19.58 -1.53
CA TYR A 306 35.21 -19.46 -2.97
C TYR A 306 35.59 -20.81 -3.55
N ASN A 307 34.79 -21.31 -4.49
CA ASN A 307 35.11 -22.53 -5.23
C ASN A 307 36.01 -22.17 -6.43
N PRO A 308 37.29 -22.60 -6.45
CA PRO A 308 38.20 -22.24 -7.54
C PRO A 308 37.89 -22.97 -8.86
N ILE A 309 37.13 -24.07 -8.83
CA ILE A 309 36.76 -24.86 -10.01
C ILE A 309 35.61 -24.16 -10.76
N THR A 310 34.51 -23.89 -10.06
CA THR A 310 33.35 -23.22 -10.65
C THR A 310 33.54 -21.70 -10.71
N GLY A 311 34.36 -21.13 -9.84
CA GLY A 311 34.56 -19.69 -9.73
C GLY A 311 33.43 -18.96 -8.99
N VAL A 312 32.59 -19.70 -8.27
CA VAL A 312 31.47 -19.17 -7.48
C VAL A 312 31.93 -18.82 -6.07
N PHE A 313 31.51 -17.65 -5.62
CA PHE A 313 31.67 -17.16 -4.26
C PHE A 313 30.34 -17.29 -3.51
N THR A 314 30.33 -18.10 -2.46
CA THR A 314 29.18 -18.36 -1.59
C THR A 314 29.30 -17.58 -0.30
N ILE A 315 28.25 -16.85 0.06
CA ILE A 315 28.12 -16.08 1.30
C ILE A 315 26.89 -16.60 2.04
N THR A 316 27.03 -17.02 3.30
CA THR A 316 25.91 -17.58 4.09
C THR A 316 25.82 -16.92 5.47
N ALA A 317 24.60 -16.55 5.87
CA ALA A 317 24.27 -16.04 7.20
C ALA A 317 24.17 -17.19 8.21
N ASN A 318 24.63 -16.97 9.45
CA ASN A 318 24.50 -17.97 10.52
C ASN A 318 23.11 -17.86 11.15
N THR A 319 22.22 -18.79 10.85
CA THR A 319 20.99 -19.00 11.64
C THR A 319 21.24 -20.19 12.55
N GLY A 320 21.23 -19.99 13.87
CA GLY A 320 21.19 -21.11 14.81
C GLY A 320 20.06 -22.08 14.43
N GLU A 321 20.26 -23.38 14.69
CA GLU A 321 19.39 -24.50 14.28
C GLU A 321 17.89 -24.13 14.30
N LYS A 322 17.28 -24.05 13.11
CA LYS A 322 15.81 -23.95 12.96
C LYS A 322 15.21 -25.34 13.13
N GLU A 323 14.21 -25.45 14.01
CA GLU A 323 13.37 -26.62 14.19
C GLU A 323 12.76 -27.07 12.84
N THR A 324 12.80 -28.38 12.60
CA THR A 324 12.24 -29.04 11.41
C THR A 324 10.71 -28.90 11.35
N PRO A 325 10.09 -28.60 10.19
CA PRO A 325 8.65 -28.63 10.05
C PRO A 325 8.13 -30.08 10.09
N ASP A 326 7.11 -30.30 10.90
CA ASP A 326 6.42 -31.59 11.08
C ASP A 326 5.61 -31.92 9.80
N GLU A 327 6.09 -32.89 9.01
CA GLU A 327 5.34 -33.50 7.91
C GLU A 327 4.29 -34.45 8.47
N ASN A 328 3.06 -33.97 8.72
CA ASN A 328 1.85 -34.81 8.69
C ASN A 328 0.58 -33.97 8.86
N LEU A 329 -0.10 -33.62 7.77
CA LEU A 329 -1.55 -33.39 7.82
C LEU A 329 -2.20 -33.60 6.46
N SER A 330 -2.99 -34.66 6.38
CA SER A 330 -3.79 -35.07 5.24
C SER A 330 -5.02 -34.18 5.05
N LEU A 331 -5.28 -33.80 3.80
CA LEU A 331 -6.44 -33.04 3.36
C LEU A 331 -7.73 -33.88 3.52
N PRO A 332 -8.86 -33.32 4.03
CA PRO A 332 -10.17 -33.92 3.84
C PRO A 332 -10.73 -33.61 2.43
N PRO A 333 -11.63 -34.46 1.89
CA PRO A 333 -12.09 -34.35 0.52
C PRO A 333 -13.07 -33.19 0.29
N ILE A 334 -12.95 -32.60 -0.90
CA ILE A 334 -13.80 -31.54 -1.44
C ILE A 334 -15.23 -32.07 -1.65
N VAL A 335 -16.20 -31.51 -0.93
CA VAL A 335 -17.62 -31.66 -1.25
C VAL A 335 -18.00 -30.57 -2.24
N GLN A 336 -18.35 -30.96 -3.47
CA GLN A 336 -19.02 -30.07 -4.41
C GLN A 336 -20.46 -29.84 -3.92
N SER A 337 -20.81 -28.61 -3.54
CA SER A 337 -22.21 -28.20 -3.46
C SER A 337 -22.57 -27.41 -4.72
N GLY A 338 -23.40 -28.04 -5.56
CA GLY A 338 -24.15 -27.36 -6.59
C GLY A 338 -25.46 -26.87 -6.00
N HIS A 339 -25.64 -25.54 -5.94
CA HIS A 339 -26.96 -24.92 -5.94
C HIS A 339 -26.88 -23.60 -6.73
N HIS A 340 -27.60 -23.58 -7.85
CA HIS A 340 -27.86 -22.37 -8.62
C HIS A 340 -28.87 -21.50 -7.85
N GLU A 341 -28.39 -20.42 -7.26
CA GLU A 341 -29.22 -19.24 -7.02
C GLU A 341 -28.92 -18.21 -8.12
N GLU A 342 -29.97 -17.69 -8.74
CA GLU A 342 -29.89 -16.62 -9.74
C GLU A 342 -29.29 -15.36 -9.10
N ARG A 343 -27.99 -15.19 -9.29
CA ARG A 343 -27.27 -13.96 -8.90
C ARG A 343 -27.59 -12.87 -9.90
N LEU A 344 -28.08 -11.74 -9.42
CA LEU A 344 -28.12 -10.53 -10.21
C LEU A 344 -26.68 -10.12 -10.58
N ARG A 345 -26.32 -10.29 -11.86
CA ARG A 345 -25.05 -9.85 -12.44
C ARG A 345 -25.28 -8.55 -13.20
N PHE A 346 -25.05 -7.42 -12.55
CA PHE A 346 -25.11 -6.12 -13.22
C PHE A 346 -23.72 -5.70 -13.71
N GLN A 347 -23.66 -4.91 -14.78
CA GLN A 347 -22.42 -4.43 -15.36
C GLN A 347 -22.19 -2.97 -14.99
N LEU A 348 -21.04 -2.67 -14.38
CA LEU A 348 -20.62 -1.29 -14.20
C LEU A 348 -20.52 -0.58 -15.57
N PRO A 349 -21.02 0.68 -15.67
CA PRO A 349 -20.73 1.61 -16.75
C PRO A 349 -19.23 1.64 -17.10
N THR A 350 -18.89 1.67 -18.39
CA THR A 350 -17.49 1.85 -18.86
C THR A 350 -17.46 2.82 -20.03
N ASP A 351 -16.38 3.57 -20.19
CA ASP A 351 -16.19 4.48 -21.33
C ASP A 351 -15.83 3.77 -22.66
N GLN A 352 -16.03 2.44 -22.75
CA GLN A 352 -15.80 1.70 -23.99
C GLN A 352 -16.86 2.03 -25.07
N PRO A 353 -16.46 2.13 -26.35
CA PRO A 353 -17.28 2.71 -27.42
C PRO A 353 -18.52 1.91 -27.84
N ASN A 354 -18.76 0.70 -27.30
CA ASN A 354 -19.85 -0.16 -27.73
C ASN A 354 -20.74 -0.61 -26.55
N LYS A 355 -21.88 0.06 -26.39
CA LYS A 355 -23.11 -0.36 -25.67
C LYS A 355 -23.16 -0.38 -24.13
N ALA A 356 -22.14 0.09 -23.39
CA ALA A 356 -22.29 0.34 -21.95
C ALA A 356 -22.81 1.76 -21.67
N LYS A 357 -23.62 1.96 -20.61
CA LYS A 357 -23.89 3.31 -20.05
C LYS A 357 -22.53 3.98 -19.77
N LYS A 358 -22.36 5.25 -20.16
CA LYS A 358 -21.11 6.01 -19.91
C LYS A 358 -21.18 6.69 -18.55
N CYS A 359 -20.02 6.93 -17.93
CA CYS A 359 -19.94 7.76 -16.72
C CYS A 359 -20.23 9.22 -17.09
N TYR A 360 -21.10 9.86 -16.33
CA TYR A 360 -21.51 11.24 -16.57
C TYR A 360 -20.59 12.20 -15.82
N PRO A 361 -20.29 13.35 -16.41
CA PRO A 361 -19.48 14.36 -15.76
C PRO A 361 -20.20 14.93 -14.54
N LEU A 362 -19.45 15.27 -13.48
CA LEU A 362 -20.00 16.05 -12.38
C LEU A 362 -20.55 17.39 -12.92
N GLN A 363 -21.86 17.62 -12.81
CA GLN A 363 -22.50 18.82 -13.36
C GLN A 363 -21.99 20.08 -12.65
N GLN A 364 -21.41 21.02 -13.41
CA GLN A 364 -21.04 22.34 -12.91
C GLN A 364 -22.31 23.09 -12.45
N GLY A 365 -22.34 23.52 -11.19
CA GLY A 365 -23.46 24.28 -10.59
C GLY A 365 -24.28 23.56 -9.52
N ASN A 366 -24.06 22.27 -9.27
CA ASN A 366 -24.79 21.49 -8.26
C ASN A 366 -24.01 21.23 -6.96
N GLY A 367 -23.04 22.07 -6.62
CA GLY A 367 -22.25 21.89 -5.39
C GLY A 367 -21.26 23.02 -5.12
N ILE A 368 -20.70 23.03 -3.91
CA ILE A 368 -19.66 23.96 -3.46
C ILE A 368 -18.31 23.25 -3.55
N THR A 369 -17.31 23.87 -4.19
CA THR A 369 -15.94 23.38 -4.15
C THR A 369 -15.17 24.15 -3.08
N LEU A 370 -14.61 23.41 -2.13
CA LEU A 370 -13.68 23.92 -1.13
C LEU A 370 -12.26 23.56 -1.57
N THR A 371 -11.33 24.49 -1.43
CA THR A 371 -9.97 24.32 -1.93
C THR A 371 -8.97 24.87 -0.93
N ILE A 372 -7.71 24.45 -1.04
CA ILE A 372 -6.60 25.12 -0.36
C ILE A 372 -5.44 25.27 -1.35
N PRO A 373 -4.79 26.45 -1.47
CA PRO A 373 -3.71 26.70 -2.42
C PRO A 373 -2.36 26.13 -1.92
N LEU A 374 -2.41 24.92 -1.38
CA LEU A 374 -1.30 24.13 -0.86
C LEU A 374 -1.58 22.67 -1.24
N SER A 375 -1.05 22.23 -2.37
CA SER A 375 -1.29 20.88 -2.92
C SER A 375 -0.90 19.77 -1.95
N SER A 376 0.18 19.97 -1.20
CA SER A 376 0.68 19.01 -0.23
C SER A 376 -0.20 18.90 1.02
N ALA A 377 -1.18 19.78 1.24
CA ALA A 377 -1.96 19.83 2.48
C ALA A 377 -2.95 18.66 2.65
N ARG A 378 -3.28 17.97 1.54
CA ARG A 378 -4.27 16.88 1.47
C ARG A 378 -5.58 17.24 2.20
N VAL A 379 -6.16 18.40 1.86
CA VAL A 379 -7.49 18.78 2.36
C VAL A 379 -8.53 17.75 1.91
N GLY A 380 -9.52 17.48 2.75
CA GLY A 380 -10.51 16.43 2.50
C GLY A 380 -10.00 15.02 2.84
N HIS A 381 -8.83 14.87 3.47
CA HIS A 381 -8.33 13.55 3.88
C HIS A 381 -9.38 12.76 4.70
N GLN A 382 -10.15 13.47 5.53
CA GLN A 382 -11.41 12.98 6.05
C GLN A 382 -12.39 14.13 6.26
N THR A 383 -13.67 13.83 6.12
CA THR A 383 -14.77 14.75 6.40
C THR A 383 -15.77 14.11 7.35
N ILE A 384 -16.28 14.86 8.32
CA ILE A 384 -17.29 14.38 9.28
C ILE A 384 -18.31 15.50 9.55
N SER A 385 -19.56 15.12 9.80
CA SER A 385 -20.63 16.06 10.17
C SER A 385 -21.01 15.94 11.64
N GLY A 386 -21.38 17.04 12.28
CA GLY A 386 -21.89 17.07 13.67
C GLY A 386 -22.49 18.41 14.03
N ASP A 387 -23.46 18.46 14.94
CA ASP A 387 -24.03 19.69 15.49
C ASP A 387 -23.16 20.24 16.64
N PHE A 388 -21.96 20.71 16.30
CA PHE A 388 -20.97 21.14 17.29
C PHE A 388 -21.39 22.39 18.07
N ASN A 389 -22.40 23.11 17.59
CA ASN A 389 -22.90 24.34 18.18
C ASN A 389 -24.30 24.17 18.82
N GLY A 390 -24.89 22.98 18.77
CA GLY A 390 -26.16 22.64 19.44
C GLY A 390 -27.40 23.36 18.89
N ASN A 391 -27.43 23.71 17.60
CA ASN A 391 -28.56 24.41 16.98
C ASN A 391 -29.53 23.50 16.20
N GLY A 392 -29.30 22.19 16.23
CA GLY A 392 -30.06 21.17 15.52
C GLY A 392 -29.73 21.05 14.03
N LYS A 393 -28.67 21.71 13.55
CA LYS A 393 -28.19 21.62 12.16
C LYS A 393 -26.76 21.13 12.15
N LEU A 394 -26.44 20.27 11.19
CA LEU A 394 -25.10 19.71 11.07
C LEU A 394 -24.12 20.78 10.60
N ASP A 395 -22.97 20.84 11.24
CA ASP A 395 -21.76 21.51 10.77
C ASP A 395 -20.85 20.46 10.11
N MET A 396 -19.83 20.90 9.37
CA MET A 396 -18.86 20.03 8.71
C MET A 396 -17.45 20.30 9.22
N ALA A 397 -16.73 19.23 9.57
CA ALA A 397 -15.30 19.25 9.85
C ALA A 397 -14.53 18.58 8.71
N ILE A 398 -13.51 19.25 8.19
CA ILE A 398 -12.71 18.84 7.02
C ILE A 398 -11.24 18.87 7.41
N SER A 399 -10.55 17.74 7.35
CA SER A 399 -9.14 17.65 7.73
C SER A 399 -8.18 17.91 6.56
N ALA A 400 -7.03 18.45 6.91
CA ALA A 400 -5.86 18.61 6.07
C ALA A 400 -4.61 18.22 6.89
N PRO A 401 -4.33 16.92 7.09
CA PRO A 401 -3.31 16.44 8.02
C PRO A 401 -1.88 16.86 7.63
N TYR A 402 -1.70 17.30 6.40
CA TYR A 402 -0.41 17.70 5.86
C TYR A 402 -0.25 19.22 5.74
N HIS A 403 -1.26 19.97 6.17
CA HIS A 403 -1.22 21.42 6.13
C HIS A 403 -0.12 21.95 7.08
N ASN A 404 0.69 22.87 6.55
CA ASN A 404 1.78 23.51 7.28
C ASN A 404 1.27 24.75 8.03
N HIS A 405 1.82 24.99 9.22
CA HIS A 405 1.64 26.27 9.90
C HIS A 405 2.55 27.34 9.28
N ALA A 406 2.03 28.57 9.13
CA ALA A 406 2.69 29.68 8.43
C ALA A 406 4.04 30.12 9.01
N THR A 407 4.42 29.64 10.20
CA THR A 407 5.65 30.05 10.89
C THR A 407 6.76 28.99 10.93
N THR A 408 6.49 27.72 10.59
CA THR A 408 7.46 26.62 10.80
C THR A 408 7.70 25.68 9.61
N GLN A 409 6.94 25.74 8.52
CA GLN A 409 7.04 24.81 7.37
C GLN A 409 6.86 23.31 7.70
N GLU A 410 6.53 22.94 8.94
CA GLU A 410 6.45 21.54 9.37
C GLU A 410 4.99 21.08 9.42
N GLN A 411 4.71 19.91 8.86
CA GLN A 411 3.37 19.41 8.54
C GLN A 411 2.60 18.93 9.78
N THR A 412 2.17 19.87 10.62
CA THR A 412 1.49 19.60 11.90
C THR A 412 0.05 19.10 11.71
N GLY A 413 -0.62 19.51 10.65
CA GLY A 413 -2.01 19.19 10.34
C GLY A 413 -3.02 20.22 10.84
N THR A 414 -4.18 20.29 10.18
CA THR A 414 -5.24 21.27 10.46
C THR A 414 -6.61 20.67 10.20
N VAL A 415 -7.61 21.05 10.98
CA VAL A 415 -9.03 20.72 10.76
C VAL A 415 -9.83 22.02 10.66
N PHE A 416 -10.58 22.14 9.57
CA PHE A 416 -11.41 23.26 9.21
C PHE A 416 -12.87 22.96 9.53
N ILE A 417 -13.55 23.84 10.26
CA ILE A 417 -14.96 23.69 10.61
C ILE A 417 -15.77 24.73 9.82
N LEU A 418 -16.77 24.27 9.09
CA LEU A 418 -17.75 25.10 8.40
C LEU A 418 -19.11 24.85 9.05
N ASN A 419 -19.70 25.88 9.64
CA ASN A 419 -21.05 25.74 10.16
C ASN A 419 -22.10 25.73 9.05
N ASN A 420 -23.29 25.23 9.36
CA ASN A 420 -24.39 25.16 8.39
C ASN A 420 -24.72 26.53 7.77
N THR A 421 -24.61 27.63 8.53
CA THR A 421 -24.98 28.97 8.05
C THR A 421 -24.05 29.44 6.93
N VAL A 422 -22.74 29.27 7.11
CA VAL A 422 -21.76 29.60 6.08
C VAL A 422 -21.98 28.71 4.86
N MET A 423 -22.18 27.41 5.06
CA MET A 423 -22.37 26.49 3.94
C MET A 423 -23.60 26.84 3.10
N MET A 424 -24.73 27.18 3.74
CA MET A 424 -25.92 27.65 3.02
C MET A 424 -25.68 28.97 2.28
N SER A 425 -24.93 29.90 2.88
CA SER A 425 -24.56 31.16 2.22
C SER A 425 -23.69 30.93 0.98
N LEU A 426 -22.74 30.00 1.03
CA LEU A 426 -21.92 29.64 -0.12
C LEU A 426 -22.76 29.02 -1.25
N TRP A 427 -23.79 28.25 -0.90
CA TRP A 427 -24.73 27.66 -1.85
C TRP A 427 -25.60 28.73 -2.53
N GLU A 428 -26.09 29.72 -1.77
CA GLU A 428 -26.95 30.79 -2.30
C GLU A 428 -26.19 31.80 -3.17
N GLU A 429 -24.92 32.07 -2.85
CA GLU A 429 -24.11 33.06 -3.57
C GLU A 429 -23.48 32.54 -4.88
N ASP A 430 -23.71 31.27 -5.24
CA ASP A 430 -23.14 30.61 -6.43
C ASP A 430 -21.60 30.70 -6.50
N LYS A 431 -20.95 30.76 -5.33
CA LYS A 431 -19.49 30.79 -5.21
C LYS A 431 -18.95 29.37 -5.31
N HIS A 432 -18.62 28.97 -6.54
CA HIS A 432 -18.22 27.58 -6.84
C HIS A 432 -16.84 27.18 -6.31
N ASP A 433 -15.88 28.10 -6.23
CA ASP A 433 -14.50 27.82 -5.78
C ASP A 433 -14.16 28.71 -4.57
N ASN A 434 -14.01 28.12 -3.39
CA ASN A 434 -13.70 28.84 -2.16
C ASN A 434 -12.42 28.32 -1.52
N ASP A 435 -11.55 29.21 -1.05
CA ASP A 435 -10.46 28.82 -0.16
C ASP A 435 -11.04 28.50 1.21
N ILE A 436 -10.88 27.26 1.67
CA ILE A 436 -11.44 26.78 2.92
C ILE A 436 -10.96 27.61 4.12
N ARG A 437 -9.76 28.20 4.02
CA ARG A 437 -9.16 29.03 5.08
C ARG A 437 -9.92 30.34 5.29
N ASP A 438 -10.57 30.84 4.24
CA ASP A 438 -11.29 32.12 4.26
C ASP A 438 -12.76 31.97 4.68
N VAL A 439 -13.32 30.75 4.56
CA VAL A 439 -14.73 30.48 4.85
C VAL A 439 -14.95 29.70 6.15
N SER A 440 -13.91 29.08 6.71
CA SER A 440 -14.05 28.31 7.95
C SER A 440 -14.42 29.18 9.15
N THR A 441 -15.39 28.73 9.95
CA THR A 441 -15.82 29.40 11.18
C THR A 441 -14.88 29.11 12.35
N THR A 442 -14.30 27.91 12.38
CA THR A 442 -13.29 27.50 13.36
C THR A 442 -12.16 26.76 12.65
N VAL A 443 -10.93 26.98 13.10
CA VAL A 443 -9.74 26.27 12.61
C VAL A 443 -9.02 25.67 13.82
N LEU A 444 -8.89 24.35 13.84
CA LEU A 444 -8.15 23.59 14.85
C LEU A 444 -6.80 23.18 14.26
N GLN A 445 -5.72 23.39 15.00
CA GLN A 445 -4.36 23.18 14.50
C GLN A 445 -3.59 22.19 15.38
N GLY A 446 -2.87 21.28 14.74
CA GLY A 446 -1.99 20.35 15.43
C GLY A 446 -0.79 21.07 16.05
N GLY A 447 -0.41 20.66 17.26
CA GLY A 447 0.71 21.22 18.00
C GLY A 447 2.05 20.50 17.81
N VAL A 448 2.09 19.40 17.05
CA VAL A 448 3.29 18.54 16.92
C VAL A 448 3.75 18.48 15.48
N ASN A 449 5.05 18.77 15.28
CA ASN A 449 5.68 18.71 13.96
C ASN A 449 5.58 17.30 13.38
N HIS A 450 5.16 17.21 12.11
CA HIS A 450 4.85 15.95 11.42
C HIS A 450 3.81 15.06 12.13
N GLY A 451 3.04 15.60 13.09
CA GLY A 451 2.07 14.83 13.88
C GLY A 451 0.85 14.35 13.09
N ARG A 452 0.52 15.02 11.98
CA ARG A 452 -0.65 14.76 11.12
C ARG A 452 -1.99 14.89 11.84
N PHE A 453 -2.17 15.97 12.57
CA PHE A 453 -3.45 16.28 13.22
C PHE A 453 -4.59 16.33 12.20
N GLY A 454 -5.66 15.57 12.46
CA GLY A 454 -6.78 15.41 11.52
C GLY A 454 -6.70 14.14 10.67
N TRP A 455 -5.76 13.23 10.94
CA TRP A 455 -5.62 11.95 10.23
C TRP A 455 -6.89 11.10 10.29
N SER A 456 -7.44 10.95 11.50
CA SER A 456 -8.75 10.33 11.71
C SER A 456 -9.58 11.21 12.64
N MET A 457 -10.88 11.29 12.38
CA MET A 457 -11.84 12.13 13.07
C MET A 457 -13.16 11.37 13.24
N VAL A 458 -13.86 11.67 14.33
CA VAL A 458 -15.25 11.20 14.50
C VAL A 458 -16.05 12.17 15.36
N THR A 459 -17.34 12.30 15.03
CA THR A 459 -18.32 13.03 15.82
C THR A 459 -18.88 12.13 16.91
N ILE A 460 -18.89 12.61 18.15
CA ILE A 460 -19.33 11.87 19.34
C ILE A 460 -19.78 12.86 20.41
N ASP A 461 -20.78 12.53 21.23
CA ASP A 461 -21.05 13.25 22.48
C ASP A 461 -20.33 12.53 23.63
N MET A 462 -19.05 12.87 23.85
CA MET A 462 -18.19 12.14 24.79
C MET A 462 -18.50 12.51 26.24
N ASN A 463 -18.98 13.73 26.46
CA ASN A 463 -19.28 14.28 27.80
C ASN A 463 -20.76 14.16 28.20
N LYS A 464 -21.61 13.63 27.31
CA LYS A 464 -23.06 13.43 27.48
C LYS A 464 -23.83 14.72 27.74
N ASP A 465 -23.40 15.84 27.15
CA ASP A 465 -24.08 17.13 27.31
C ASP A 465 -25.17 17.39 26.25
N GLY A 466 -25.34 16.46 25.31
CA GLY A 466 -26.33 16.53 24.23
C GLY A 466 -25.89 17.37 23.03
N ILE A 467 -24.62 17.80 23.00
CA ILE A 467 -24.01 18.53 21.89
C ILE A 467 -22.90 17.64 21.32
N ASP A 468 -22.79 17.64 19.99
CA ASP A 468 -21.74 16.85 19.34
C ASP A 468 -20.35 17.43 19.66
N ASP A 469 -19.42 16.55 20.02
CA ASP A 469 -17.98 16.81 20.15
C ASP A 469 -17.22 16.26 18.93
N LEU A 470 -15.97 16.68 18.78
CA LEU A 470 -15.08 16.22 17.73
C LEU A 470 -13.83 15.56 18.32
N ALA A 471 -13.68 14.25 18.11
CA ALA A 471 -12.45 13.51 18.40
C ALA A 471 -11.52 13.52 17.19
N ILE A 472 -10.24 13.79 17.39
CA ILE A 472 -9.24 13.96 16.33
C ILE A 472 -7.95 13.20 16.68
N ALA A 473 -7.51 12.32 15.79
CA ALA A 473 -6.25 11.59 15.90
C ALA A 473 -5.07 12.37 15.29
N THR A 474 -3.92 12.23 15.94
CA THR A 474 -2.60 12.76 15.57
C THR A 474 -1.58 11.62 15.67
N PRO A 475 -1.57 10.70 14.70
CA PRO A 475 -0.93 9.38 14.82
C PRO A 475 0.59 9.41 15.01
N PHE A 476 1.26 10.47 14.58
CA PHE A 476 2.72 10.58 14.65
C PHE A 476 3.19 11.51 15.76
N SER A 477 2.29 11.94 16.65
CA SER A 477 2.67 12.71 17.82
C SER A 477 3.65 11.91 18.70
N ASN A 478 4.85 12.44 18.91
CA ASN A 478 5.90 11.86 19.77
C ASN A 478 6.20 10.37 19.52
N HIS A 479 6.04 9.87 18.29
CA HIS A 479 6.24 8.46 17.91
C HIS A 479 5.32 7.46 18.64
N GLN A 480 4.23 7.94 19.26
CA GLN A 480 3.28 7.12 20.00
C GLN A 480 1.82 7.43 19.65
N GLY A 481 1.56 8.49 18.87
CA GLY A 481 0.21 8.94 18.56
C GLY A 481 -0.51 9.62 19.72
N MET A 482 -1.55 10.39 19.40
CA MET A 482 -2.41 11.06 20.38
C MET A 482 -3.81 11.23 19.79
N ILE A 483 -4.83 11.22 20.65
CA ILE A 483 -6.18 11.63 20.27
C ILE A 483 -6.62 12.80 21.16
N GLU A 484 -7.16 13.84 20.55
CA GLU A 484 -7.67 15.03 21.22
C GLU A 484 -9.17 15.16 20.96
N ILE A 485 -9.96 15.42 22.00
CA ILE A 485 -11.41 15.57 21.90
C ILE A 485 -11.77 17.01 22.24
N TYR A 486 -12.41 17.69 21.29
CA TYR A 486 -12.82 19.07 21.37
C TYR A 486 -14.32 19.12 21.66
N PHE A 487 -14.69 19.67 22.81
CA PHE A 487 -16.10 19.71 23.19
C PHE A 487 -16.89 20.75 22.41
N GLY A 488 -18.07 20.33 21.93
CA GLY A 488 -19.08 21.22 21.40
C GLY A 488 -19.62 22.15 22.49
N LYS A 489 -20.10 23.32 22.09
CA LYS A 489 -20.70 24.29 23.02
C LYS A 489 -21.85 25.02 22.36
N ALA A 490 -22.98 25.04 23.06
CA ALA A 490 -24.21 25.66 22.59
C ALA A 490 -23.96 27.12 22.14
N ASN A 491 -24.29 27.44 20.90
CA ASN A 491 -24.10 28.73 20.22
C ASN A 491 -22.65 29.16 19.96
N PHE A 492 -21.65 28.41 20.44
CA PHE A 492 -20.23 28.77 20.28
C PHE A 492 -19.47 27.82 19.36
N GLY A 493 -19.93 26.58 19.19
CA GLY A 493 -19.21 25.57 18.43
C GLY A 493 -18.02 24.98 19.19
N LEU A 494 -17.05 24.44 18.44
CA LEU A 494 -15.83 23.87 19.01
C LEU A 494 -14.87 24.95 19.53
N GLY A 495 -14.37 24.77 20.75
CA GLY A 495 -13.28 25.59 21.31
C GLY A 495 -11.91 25.28 20.68
N LYS A 496 -10.93 26.16 20.89
CA LYS A 496 -9.54 25.95 20.39
C LYS A 496 -8.70 24.96 21.20
N ASN A 497 -9.15 24.59 22.39
CA ASN A 497 -8.43 23.69 23.28
C ASN A 497 -9.25 22.41 23.46
N PRO A 498 -8.62 21.24 23.45
CA PRO A 498 -9.33 20.00 23.70
C PRO A 498 -9.75 19.89 25.17
N GLY A 499 -10.93 19.32 25.39
CA GLY A 499 -11.43 18.97 26.72
C GLY A 499 -10.82 17.67 27.26
N ILE A 500 -10.48 16.74 26.36
CA ILE A 500 -9.84 15.46 26.68
C ILE A 500 -8.64 15.22 25.77
N ARG A 501 -7.59 14.59 26.32
CA ARG A 501 -6.53 13.95 25.55
C ARG A 501 -6.42 12.48 25.91
N ILE A 502 -6.35 11.61 24.93
CA ILE A 502 -6.07 10.20 25.12
C ILE A 502 -4.61 9.94 24.78
N GLN A 503 -3.88 9.40 25.75
CA GLN A 503 -2.47 9.06 25.65
C GLN A 503 -2.31 7.60 26.11
N SER A 504 -2.20 6.68 25.15
CA SER A 504 -1.95 5.27 25.40
C SER A 504 -0.64 4.84 24.72
N GLN A 505 -0.12 3.67 25.08
CA GLN A 505 1.01 3.09 24.36
C GLN A 505 0.58 2.79 22.91
N ASP A 506 1.35 3.34 21.97
CA ASP A 506 1.31 2.99 20.54
C ASP A 506 -0.02 3.31 19.81
N LEU A 507 -0.57 4.53 19.92
CA LEU A 507 -1.69 5.03 19.10
C LEU A 507 -1.26 5.43 17.66
N MET A 508 -0.24 4.76 17.11
CA MET A 508 0.21 5.04 15.74
C MET A 508 -0.87 4.63 14.73
N ALA A 509 -1.11 5.50 13.76
CA ALA A 509 -2.11 5.33 12.70
C ALA A 509 -3.51 4.94 13.20
N SER A 510 -3.95 5.50 14.34
CA SER A 510 -5.27 5.21 14.87
C SER A 510 -6.39 5.68 13.92
N ILE A 511 -7.39 4.81 13.78
CA ILE A 511 -8.68 5.15 13.20
C ILE A 511 -9.72 5.32 14.30
N LEU A 512 -10.68 6.20 14.09
CA LEU A 512 -11.72 6.51 15.06
C LEU A 512 -13.10 6.12 14.53
N ALA A 513 -13.92 5.56 15.41
CA ALA A 513 -15.34 5.32 15.19
C ALA A 513 -16.13 5.70 16.45
N ALA A 514 -17.41 6.05 16.27
CA ALA A 514 -18.32 6.41 17.34
C ALA A 514 -19.51 5.46 17.32
N ILE A 515 -19.59 4.60 18.33
CA ILE A 515 -20.45 3.43 18.35
C ILE A 515 -20.95 3.26 19.79
N ASP A 516 -22.25 3.10 19.99
CA ASP A 516 -22.80 2.73 21.31
C ASP A 516 -22.47 1.25 21.58
N VAL A 517 -21.39 1.01 22.32
CA VAL A 517 -20.84 -0.34 22.55
C VAL A 517 -21.39 -0.94 23.85
N ASN A 518 -21.80 -0.11 24.80
CA ASN A 518 -22.36 -0.54 26.08
C ASN A 518 -23.90 -0.52 26.10
N GLN A 519 -24.53 -0.06 25.01
CA GLN A 519 -25.98 0.06 24.83
C GLN A 519 -26.64 0.97 25.86
N ASP A 520 -25.93 2.03 26.29
CA ASP A 520 -26.46 3.02 27.23
C ASP A 520 -27.19 4.19 26.55
N GLY A 521 -27.28 4.16 25.22
CA GLY A 521 -27.94 5.18 24.40
C GLY A 521 -27.01 6.30 23.93
N TYR A 522 -25.73 6.28 24.34
CA TYR A 522 -24.72 7.24 23.89
C TYR A 522 -23.64 6.51 23.10
N LYS A 523 -23.15 7.13 22.03
CA LYS A 523 -22.03 6.58 21.27
C LYS A 523 -20.76 6.66 22.11
N ASP A 524 -19.98 5.59 22.11
CA ASP A 524 -18.66 5.47 22.73
C ASP A 524 -17.55 5.67 21.70
N LEU A 525 -16.39 6.11 22.16
CA LEU A 525 -15.23 6.29 21.29
C LEU A 525 -14.52 4.95 21.11
N VAL A 526 -14.49 4.47 19.87
CA VAL A 526 -13.76 3.28 19.45
C VAL A 526 -12.52 3.71 18.68
N ILE A 527 -11.38 3.20 19.11
CA ILE A 527 -10.07 3.48 18.55
C ILE A 527 -9.52 2.18 17.98
N GLY A 528 -9.54 2.06 16.65
CA GLY A 528 -8.81 1.01 15.96
C GLY A 528 -7.35 1.41 15.81
N CYS A 529 -6.44 0.49 16.07
CA CYS A 529 -5.02 0.71 15.93
C CYS A 529 -4.41 -0.42 15.11
N PRO A 530 -4.59 -0.43 13.78
CA PRO A 530 -4.15 -1.53 12.94
C PRO A 530 -2.63 -1.73 12.95
N LEU A 531 -1.86 -0.67 13.21
CA LEU A 531 -0.40 -0.75 13.26
C LEU A 531 0.16 -1.05 14.66
N CYS A 532 -0.69 -1.17 15.67
CA CYS A 532 -0.26 -1.50 17.04
C CYS A 532 0.44 -2.86 17.10
N SER A 533 1.56 -2.91 17.82
CA SER A 533 2.21 -4.18 18.16
C SER A 533 1.60 -4.78 19.43
N VAL A 534 1.16 -6.03 19.38
CA VAL A 534 0.53 -6.74 20.51
C VAL A 534 1.35 -7.98 20.82
N LYS A 535 1.70 -8.20 22.10
CA LYS A 535 2.45 -9.38 22.56
C LYS A 535 3.72 -9.68 21.73
N ASN A 536 4.50 -8.63 21.40
CA ASN A 536 5.72 -8.69 20.56
C ASN A 536 5.50 -9.10 19.09
N GLN A 537 4.26 -9.17 18.62
CA GLN A 537 3.96 -9.33 17.21
C GLN A 537 3.66 -7.95 16.61
N LEU A 538 4.30 -7.64 15.49
CA LEU A 538 4.25 -6.31 14.86
C LEU A 538 2.93 -6.11 14.13
N GLN A 539 2.28 -4.95 14.31
CA GLN A 539 1.07 -4.54 13.57
C GLN A 539 -0.01 -5.63 13.50
N VAL A 540 -0.15 -6.39 14.59
CA VAL A 540 -1.28 -7.30 14.76
C VAL A 540 -2.58 -6.53 14.73
N GLY A 541 -2.53 -5.34 15.31
CA GLY A 541 -3.65 -4.46 15.49
C GLY A 541 -4.43 -4.72 16.77
N SER A 542 -5.11 -3.70 17.27
CA SER A 542 -5.97 -3.77 18.44
C SER A 542 -7.13 -2.78 18.31
N VAL A 543 -8.17 -2.99 19.10
CA VAL A 543 -9.27 -2.02 19.24
C VAL A 543 -9.43 -1.66 20.71
N SER A 544 -9.38 -0.37 21.02
CA SER A 544 -9.61 0.19 22.35
C SER A 544 -10.91 0.98 22.38
N ILE A 545 -11.66 0.88 23.47
CA ILE A 545 -12.97 1.52 23.62
C ILE A 545 -12.99 2.35 24.88
N PHE A 546 -13.42 3.60 24.75
CA PHE A 546 -13.59 4.55 25.84
C PHE A 546 -15.07 4.92 25.90
N TYR A 547 -15.71 4.58 27.01
CA TYR A 547 -17.12 4.88 27.19
C TYR A 547 -17.32 6.36 27.40
N SER A 548 -18.36 6.90 26.76
CA SER A 548 -18.80 8.27 27.00
C SER A 548 -19.30 8.38 28.43
N LYS A 549 -19.00 9.49 29.12
CA LYS A 549 -19.29 9.67 30.55
C LYS A 549 -19.58 11.13 30.85
N GLU A 550 -20.56 11.39 31.71
CA GLU A 550 -20.76 12.73 32.26
C GLU A 550 -19.48 13.22 32.97
N GLN A 551 -19.13 14.50 32.76
CA GLN A 551 -17.99 15.17 33.40
C GLN A 551 -16.61 14.52 33.17
N VAL A 552 -16.41 13.85 32.03
CA VAL A 552 -15.07 13.44 31.61
C VAL A 552 -14.25 14.66 31.17
N SER A 553 -13.02 14.79 31.66
CA SER A 553 -12.09 15.85 31.23
C SER A 553 -10.64 15.47 31.54
N GLY A 554 -9.68 16.13 30.89
CA GLY A 554 -8.26 15.96 31.18
C GLY A 554 -7.59 14.87 30.33
N VAL A 555 -6.74 14.04 30.93
CA VAL A 555 -5.96 13.02 30.21
C VAL A 555 -6.46 11.62 30.57
N LEU A 556 -6.82 10.83 29.56
CA LEU A 556 -7.18 9.42 29.69
C LEU A 556 -6.02 8.56 29.19
N THR A 557 -5.63 7.56 29.98
CA THR A 557 -4.50 6.67 29.66
C THR A 557 -4.87 5.20 29.59
N GLN A 558 -6.11 4.85 29.92
CA GLN A 558 -6.58 3.47 29.98
C GLN A 558 -7.96 3.37 29.34
N ALA A 559 -8.11 2.45 28.40
CA ALA A 559 -9.40 2.13 27.78
C ALA A 559 -10.30 1.36 28.75
N ASP A 560 -11.62 1.54 28.61
CA ASP A 560 -12.62 0.77 29.35
C ASP A 560 -12.67 -0.69 28.85
N VAL A 561 -12.48 -0.90 27.54
CA VAL A 561 -12.38 -2.23 26.91
C VAL A 561 -11.24 -2.25 25.91
N VAL A 562 -10.52 -3.37 25.84
CA VAL A 562 -9.56 -3.67 24.79
C VAL A 562 -9.94 -4.99 24.14
N ILE A 563 -10.10 -4.98 22.82
CA ILE A 563 -10.30 -6.17 21.98
C ILE A 563 -9.00 -6.41 21.23
N GLU A 564 -8.31 -7.49 21.58
CA GLU A 564 -7.12 -7.95 20.87
C GLU A 564 -7.50 -8.83 19.68
N ASN A 565 -6.65 -8.87 18.65
CA ASN A 565 -6.81 -9.81 17.54
C ASN A 565 -6.82 -11.26 18.09
N PRO A 566 -7.89 -12.04 17.85
CA PRO A 566 -7.99 -13.42 18.34
C PRO A 566 -7.03 -14.38 17.66
N ASN A 567 -6.42 -13.98 16.54
CA ASN A 567 -5.45 -14.79 15.82
C ASN A 567 -4.17 -14.94 16.66
N SER A 568 -3.97 -16.11 17.28
CA SER A 568 -2.77 -16.39 18.09
C SER A 568 -1.59 -16.90 17.28
N GLU A 569 -1.81 -17.31 16.02
CA GLU A 569 -0.79 -17.87 15.13
C GLU A 569 -0.27 -16.79 14.18
N SER A 570 0.93 -16.28 14.45
CA SER A 570 1.67 -15.33 13.59
C SER A 570 0.80 -14.22 12.98
N ALA A 571 0.03 -13.50 13.82
CA ALA A 571 -0.88 -12.43 13.40
C ALA A 571 -0.16 -11.12 13.04
N ALA A 572 1.16 -11.15 12.92
CA ALA A 572 1.92 -9.97 12.56
C ALA A 572 1.46 -9.45 11.19
N TYR A 573 1.24 -8.14 11.11
CA TYR A 573 0.75 -7.44 9.94
C TYR A 573 -0.71 -7.74 9.55
N ASP A 574 -1.53 -8.29 10.47
CA ASP A 574 -2.96 -8.53 10.21
C ASP A 574 -3.77 -7.23 10.05
N HIS A 575 -3.30 -6.13 10.65
CA HIS A 575 -3.98 -4.82 10.64
C HIS A 575 -5.38 -4.87 11.27
N PHE A 576 -5.54 -5.63 12.34
CA PHE A 576 -6.81 -5.73 13.06
C PHE A 576 -7.25 -4.38 13.64
N GLY A 577 -8.49 -3.98 13.36
CA GLY A 577 -8.99 -2.67 13.75
C GLY A 577 -8.78 -1.59 12.69
N GLU A 578 -8.50 -1.96 11.44
CA GLU A 578 -8.45 -1.00 10.31
C GLU A 578 -9.85 -0.58 9.80
N SER A 579 -10.87 -1.31 10.20
CA SER A 579 -12.26 -0.87 10.08
C SER A 579 -13.05 -1.43 11.25
N VAL A 580 -13.95 -0.63 11.82
CA VAL A 580 -14.81 -1.06 12.91
C VAL A 580 -16.22 -0.55 12.67
N LEU A 581 -17.20 -1.43 12.81
CA LEU A 581 -18.60 -1.16 12.55
C LEU A 581 -19.46 -1.96 13.51
N VAL A 582 -20.63 -1.44 13.87
CA VAL A 582 -21.65 -2.22 14.59
C VAL A 582 -22.86 -2.45 13.71
N VAL A 583 -23.36 -3.69 13.78
CA VAL A 583 -24.61 -4.09 13.17
C VAL A 583 -25.41 -4.83 14.22
N LYS A 584 -26.53 -4.25 14.64
CA LYS A 584 -27.36 -4.72 15.77
C LYS A 584 -26.55 -4.88 17.05
N ASP A 585 -26.36 -6.11 17.51
CA ASP A 585 -25.68 -6.50 18.76
C ASP A 585 -24.24 -6.99 18.52
N THR A 586 -23.69 -6.78 17.33
CA THR A 586 -22.42 -7.36 16.91
C THR A 586 -21.46 -6.29 16.41
N ILE A 587 -20.21 -6.35 16.89
CA ILE A 587 -19.11 -5.52 16.43
C ILE A 587 -18.36 -6.27 15.34
N LEU A 588 -18.28 -5.67 14.14
CA LEU A 588 -17.45 -6.14 13.04
C LEU A 588 -16.13 -5.39 13.06
N ILE A 589 -15.02 -6.13 12.99
CA ILE A 589 -13.66 -5.59 12.96
C ILE A 589 -12.93 -6.15 11.75
N GLY A 590 -12.47 -5.27 10.87
CA GLY A 590 -11.64 -5.63 9.72
C GLY A 590 -10.16 -5.76 10.07
N ALA A 591 -9.52 -6.69 9.39
CA ALA A 591 -8.09 -6.98 9.42
C ALA A 591 -7.63 -7.28 7.98
N PRO A 592 -7.55 -6.27 7.10
CA PRO A 592 -7.28 -6.49 5.67
C PRO A 592 -5.85 -6.99 5.40
N GLY A 593 -4.93 -6.82 6.36
CA GLY A 593 -3.59 -7.40 6.32
C GLY A 593 -3.55 -8.90 6.60
N TYR A 594 -4.64 -9.48 7.15
CA TYR A 594 -4.71 -10.89 7.52
C TYR A 594 -4.26 -11.80 6.38
N SER A 595 -3.35 -12.71 6.71
CA SER A 595 -2.77 -13.68 5.78
C SER A 595 -3.18 -15.10 6.18
N MET A 596 -3.51 -15.91 5.18
CA MET A 596 -3.86 -17.31 5.35
C MET A 596 -2.84 -18.15 4.59
N ASN A 597 -1.77 -18.58 5.27
CA ASN A 597 -0.69 -19.39 4.66
C ASN A 597 -1.28 -20.47 3.74
N PRO A 598 -1.01 -20.44 2.42
CA PRO A 598 0.05 -19.68 1.76
C PRO A 598 -0.23 -18.23 1.32
N LYS A 599 -1.49 -17.81 1.34
CA LYS A 599 -2.00 -16.58 0.73
C LYS A 599 -1.79 -15.36 1.64
N GLN A 600 -1.13 -14.33 1.13
CA GLN A 600 -0.88 -13.10 1.90
C GLN A 600 -2.00 -12.06 1.71
N ARG A 601 -2.25 -11.26 2.75
CA ARG A 601 -3.19 -10.12 2.77
C ARG A 601 -4.54 -10.43 2.10
N VAL A 602 -5.04 -11.64 2.36
CA VAL A 602 -6.39 -12.03 1.92
C VAL A 602 -7.42 -11.13 2.61
N GLY A 603 -7.11 -10.70 3.83
CA GLY A 603 -7.98 -9.91 4.68
C GLY A 603 -9.01 -10.77 5.40
N ARG A 604 -9.52 -10.26 6.52
CA ARG A 604 -10.51 -10.93 7.34
C ARG A 604 -11.41 -9.92 8.04
N VAL A 605 -12.66 -10.31 8.24
CA VAL A 605 -13.61 -9.62 9.13
C VAL A 605 -13.93 -10.55 10.29
N TYR A 606 -13.82 -10.02 11.50
CA TYR A 606 -14.14 -10.68 12.76
C TYR A 606 -15.44 -10.11 13.32
N ALA A 607 -16.34 -10.97 13.79
CA ALA A 607 -17.59 -10.55 14.41
C ALA A 607 -17.60 -10.91 15.89
N PHE A 608 -17.74 -9.92 16.75
CA PHE A 608 -17.77 -10.08 18.20
C PHE A 608 -19.15 -9.74 18.74
N ASP A 609 -19.65 -10.60 19.62
CA ASP A 609 -20.84 -10.32 20.39
C ASP A 609 -20.61 -9.10 21.30
N MET A 610 -21.50 -8.12 21.24
CA MET A 610 -21.32 -6.88 21.99
C MET A 610 -21.59 -7.06 23.48
N ALA A 611 -22.37 -8.03 23.95
CA ALA A 611 -22.58 -8.20 25.38
C ALA A 611 -21.39 -8.88 26.07
N THR A 612 -20.90 -9.96 25.46
CA THR A 612 -19.90 -10.87 26.02
C THR A 612 -18.48 -10.60 25.52
N LYS A 613 -18.35 -9.83 24.43
CA LYS A 613 -17.11 -9.57 23.68
C LYS A 613 -16.45 -10.84 23.15
N LYS A 614 -17.19 -11.94 23.06
CA LYS A 614 -16.74 -13.20 22.49
C LYS A 614 -16.83 -13.16 20.97
N LEU A 615 -15.85 -13.76 20.31
CA LEU A 615 -15.85 -13.95 18.87
C LEU A 615 -17.00 -14.90 18.49
N LYS A 616 -17.90 -14.46 17.59
CA LYS A 616 -19.01 -15.25 17.04
C LYS A 616 -18.57 -15.98 15.78
N TRP A 617 -18.02 -15.25 14.82
CA TRP A 617 -17.61 -15.81 13.54
C TRP A 617 -16.55 -14.95 12.84
N VAL A 618 -15.94 -15.53 11.81
CA VAL A 618 -15.01 -14.84 10.92
C VAL A 618 -15.34 -15.12 9.45
N ILE A 619 -15.07 -14.13 8.58
CA ILE A 619 -15.03 -14.30 7.13
C ILE A 619 -13.65 -13.89 6.65
N SER A 620 -13.01 -14.74 5.85
CA SER A 620 -11.68 -14.44 5.27
C SER A 620 -11.78 -14.25 3.76
N GLY A 621 -10.89 -13.41 3.24
CA GLY A 621 -10.50 -13.36 1.84
C GLY A 621 -10.20 -14.75 1.28
N THR A 622 -10.43 -14.94 -0.01
CA THR A 622 -10.16 -16.20 -0.72
C THR A 622 -8.94 -16.11 -1.64
N SER A 623 -8.52 -14.90 -1.98
CA SER A 623 -7.42 -14.63 -2.90
C SER A 623 -6.39 -13.69 -2.27
N GLU A 624 -5.15 -13.79 -2.71
CA GLU A 624 -4.05 -12.94 -2.24
C GLU A 624 -4.29 -11.47 -2.58
N PHE A 625 -3.84 -10.56 -1.70
CA PHE A 625 -4.03 -9.10 -1.81
C PHE A 625 -5.46 -8.63 -1.96
N GLN A 626 -6.43 -9.49 -1.65
CA GLN A 626 -7.82 -9.09 -1.70
C GLN A 626 -8.11 -7.97 -0.70
N GLN A 627 -7.39 -7.90 0.43
CA GLN A 627 -7.63 -6.92 1.50
C GLN A 627 -9.09 -6.89 1.95
N PHE A 628 -9.71 -8.07 2.04
CA PHE A 628 -11.11 -8.19 2.45
C PHE A 628 -11.31 -7.60 3.85
N GLY A 629 -12.32 -6.72 4.00
CA GLY A 629 -12.57 -6.01 5.26
C GLY A 629 -11.89 -4.66 5.38
N ARG A 630 -11.31 -4.13 4.29
CA ARG A 630 -10.64 -2.82 4.26
C ARG A 630 -11.57 -1.67 4.65
N VAL A 631 -12.77 -1.59 4.06
CA VAL A 631 -13.82 -0.64 4.43
C VAL A 631 -15.11 -1.40 4.72
N LEU A 632 -15.79 -1.01 5.80
CA LEU A 632 -17.08 -1.55 6.22
C LEU A 632 -18.10 -0.42 6.22
N ALA A 633 -19.31 -0.69 5.74
CA ALA A 633 -20.44 0.23 5.85
C ALA A 633 -21.74 -0.53 6.10
N THR A 634 -22.70 0.08 6.81
CA THR A 634 -24.03 -0.50 7.03
C THR A 634 -25.12 0.55 6.92
N ASP A 635 -26.32 0.11 6.55
CA ASP A 635 -27.55 0.89 6.68
C ASP A 635 -28.32 0.53 7.96
N ASN A 636 -29.45 1.21 8.21
CA ASN A 636 -30.33 0.91 9.36
C ASN A 636 -31.14 -0.39 9.16
N ASN A 637 -31.25 -0.90 7.93
CA ASN A 637 -31.94 -2.16 7.62
C ASN A 637 -31.03 -3.39 7.75
N ALA A 638 -29.82 -3.21 8.28
CA ALA A 638 -28.81 -4.26 8.44
C ALA A 638 -28.37 -4.89 7.12
N ILE A 639 -28.17 -4.05 6.09
CA ILE A 639 -27.33 -4.40 4.94
C ILE A 639 -25.89 -4.04 5.29
N VAL A 640 -24.96 -4.97 5.07
CA VAL A 640 -23.53 -4.75 5.32
C VAL A 640 -22.77 -4.75 4.00
N ALA A 641 -22.03 -3.69 3.73
CA ALA A 641 -21.08 -3.61 2.63
C ALA A 641 -19.66 -3.82 3.13
N ILE A 642 -18.90 -4.68 2.45
CA ILE A 642 -17.51 -5.02 2.76
C ILE A 642 -16.67 -4.86 1.50
N SER A 643 -15.64 -4.02 1.53
CA SER A 643 -14.77 -3.80 0.37
C SER A 643 -13.53 -4.70 0.35
N SER A 644 -12.95 -4.78 -0.85
CA SER A 644 -11.70 -5.47 -1.18
C SER A 644 -10.98 -4.70 -2.29
N PRO A 645 -10.41 -3.52 -2.02
CA PRO A 645 -9.98 -2.58 -3.07
C PRO A 645 -8.85 -3.11 -3.95
N SER A 646 -7.96 -3.93 -3.41
CA SER A 646 -6.86 -4.54 -4.18
C SER A 646 -7.24 -5.88 -4.85
N GLU A 647 -8.51 -6.30 -4.79
CA GLU A 647 -8.94 -7.55 -5.43
C GLU A 647 -8.77 -7.50 -6.96
N GLU A 648 -8.14 -8.54 -7.52
CA GLU A 648 -8.18 -8.77 -8.96
C GLU A 648 -9.58 -9.18 -9.41
N THR A 649 -10.16 -8.45 -10.37
CA THR A 649 -11.50 -8.74 -10.87
C THR A 649 -11.45 -9.43 -12.23
N VAL A 650 -12.47 -10.26 -12.50
CA VAL A 650 -12.63 -10.93 -13.80
C VAL A 650 -14.04 -10.70 -14.30
N ILE A 651 -14.15 -10.23 -15.54
CA ILE A 651 -15.41 -9.91 -16.22
C ILE A 651 -15.38 -10.50 -17.63
N GLY A 652 -16.19 -11.53 -17.85
CA GLY A 652 -16.13 -12.32 -19.06
C GLY A 652 -14.74 -12.97 -19.20
N LEU A 653 -14.01 -12.59 -20.24
CA LEU A 653 -12.63 -13.04 -20.49
C LEU A 653 -11.56 -12.02 -20.07
N GLN A 654 -11.97 -10.83 -19.62
CA GLN A 654 -11.06 -9.76 -19.22
C GLN A 654 -10.75 -9.86 -17.73
N LYS A 655 -9.46 -9.74 -17.40
CA LYS A 655 -8.95 -9.65 -16.03
C LYS A 655 -8.50 -8.21 -15.79
N PHE A 656 -8.89 -7.66 -14.65
CA PHE A 656 -8.41 -6.36 -14.17
C PHE A 656 -7.61 -6.58 -12.90
N TRP A 657 -6.35 -6.14 -12.94
CA TRP A 657 -5.47 -6.21 -11.80
C TRP A 657 -5.78 -5.06 -10.84
N GLN A 658 -5.91 -5.36 -9.53
CA GLN A 658 -6.38 -4.40 -8.51
C GLN A 658 -7.59 -3.58 -8.94
N GLY A 659 -8.56 -4.24 -9.57
CA GLY A 659 -9.80 -3.60 -9.97
C GLY A 659 -10.65 -3.20 -8.77
N GLY A 660 -10.56 -3.98 -7.69
CA GLY A 660 -11.31 -3.77 -6.46
C GLY A 660 -12.73 -4.31 -6.54
N SER A 661 -13.29 -4.65 -5.38
CA SER A 661 -14.67 -5.09 -5.30
C SER A 661 -15.37 -4.65 -4.02
N VAL A 662 -16.70 -4.61 -4.08
CA VAL A 662 -17.57 -4.36 -2.94
C VAL A 662 -18.62 -5.48 -2.89
N ARG A 663 -18.68 -6.18 -1.77
CA ARG A 663 -19.69 -7.22 -1.50
C ARG A 663 -20.73 -6.67 -0.56
N ILE A 664 -22.00 -6.96 -0.82
CA ILE A 664 -23.10 -6.52 0.03
C ILE A 664 -23.86 -7.74 0.54
N TYR A 665 -24.14 -7.72 1.83
CA TYR A 665 -24.64 -8.81 2.62
C TYR A 665 -25.96 -8.43 3.28
N ASP A 666 -26.88 -9.38 3.34
CA ASP A 666 -28.04 -9.32 4.21
C ASP A 666 -27.62 -9.82 5.61
N TRP A 667 -27.73 -8.97 6.62
CA TRP A 667 -27.29 -9.32 7.97
C TRP A 667 -28.05 -10.51 8.56
N GLN A 668 -29.35 -10.64 8.31
CA GLN A 668 -30.15 -11.72 8.88
C GLN A 668 -29.70 -13.09 8.34
N ARG A 669 -29.30 -13.14 7.07
CA ARG A 669 -28.74 -14.36 6.46
C ARG A 669 -27.29 -14.58 6.88
N LEU A 670 -26.52 -13.51 6.98
CA LEU A 670 -25.11 -13.56 7.35
C LEU A 670 -24.93 -14.06 8.80
N ASP A 671 -25.59 -13.41 9.75
CA ASP A 671 -25.54 -13.71 11.19
C ASP A 671 -26.74 -14.58 11.63
N SER A 672 -26.94 -15.71 10.94
CA SER A 672 -28.11 -16.60 11.12
C SER A 672 -27.92 -17.73 12.15
N LYS A 673 -26.70 -17.94 12.67
CA LYS A 673 -26.37 -19.04 13.60
C LYS A 673 -25.72 -18.49 14.87
N HIS A 674 -26.23 -18.94 16.02
CA HIS A 674 -25.76 -18.53 17.34
C HIS A 674 -25.44 -19.77 18.19
N ASP A 675 -24.43 -20.52 17.77
CA ASP A 675 -23.85 -21.56 18.61
C ASP A 675 -22.65 -20.97 19.39
N ASP A 676 -22.30 -21.53 20.55
CA ASP A 676 -21.14 -21.12 21.37
C ASP A 676 -19.76 -21.37 20.70
N ILE A 677 -19.75 -21.85 19.45
CA ILE A 677 -18.55 -22.20 18.69
C ILE A 677 -18.28 -21.14 17.63
N VAL A 678 -17.03 -20.63 17.60
CA VAL A 678 -16.57 -19.69 16.57
C VAL A 678 -16.75 -20.33 15.19
N THR A 679 -17.57 -19.72 14.34
CA THR A 679 -17.85 -20.27 13.00
C THR A 679 -17.01 -19.56 11.93
N HIS A 680 -16.36 -20.34 11.06
CA HIS A 680 -15.71 -19.81 9.86
C HIS A 680 -16.74 -19.78 8.72
N LEU A 681 -17.24 -18.59 8.41
CA LEU A 681 -18.24 -18.41 7.36
C LEU A 681 -17.59 -18.36 5.99
N HIS A 682 -18.25 -18.98 5.01
CA HIS A 682 -17.87 -18.81 3.61
C HIS A 682 -18.23 -17.39 3.16
N MET A 683 -17.39 -16.76 2.35
CA MET A 683 -17.56 -15.37 1.89
C MET A 683 -18.89 -15.11 1.15
N GLU A 684 -19.51 -16.16 0.61
CA GLU A 684 -20.79 -16.09 -0.11
C GLU A 684 -22.01 -16.18 0.82
N GLN A 685 -21.82 -16.57 2.10
CA GLN A 685 -22.92 -16.71 3.04
C GLN A 685 -23.58 -15.35 3.31
N GLY A 686 -24.88 -15.26 3.07
CA GLY A 686 -25.65 -14.02 3.23
C GLY A 686 -25.33 -12.94 2.20
N MET A 687 -24.46 -13.20 1.23
CA MET A 687 -24.11 -12.22 0.19
C MET A 687 -25.27 -12.05 -0.79
N MET A 688 -25.71 -10.82 -0.98
CA MET A 688 -26.77 -10.44 -1.92
C MET A 688 -26.21 -10.08 -3.29
N SER A 689 -25.07 -9.38 -3.33
CA SER A 689 -24.52 -8.82 -4.55
C SER A 689 -23.02 -8.56 -4.43
N VAL A 690 -22.32 -8.53 -5.56
CA VAL A 690 -20.93 -8.13 -5.66
C VAL A 690 -20.74 -7.17 -6.83
N ILE A 691 -20.12 -6.04 -6.55
CA ILE A 691 -19.77 -5.01 -7.52
C ILE A 691 -18.26 -5.13 -7.76
N LYS A 692 -17.86 -5.23 -9.02
CA LYS A 692 -16.47 -5.49 -9.43
C LYS A 692 -15.95 -4.36 -10.30
N GLY A 693 -14.82 -3.77 -9.93
CA GLY A 693 -14.14 -2.73 -10.70
C GLY A 693 -13.71 -3.23 -12.08
N ARG A 694 -13.59 -2.29 -13.01
CA ARG A 694 -13.32 -2.55 -14.44
C ARG A 694 -12.10 -1.78 -14.96
N THR A 695 -11.28 -1.30 -14.04
CA THR A 695 -10.10 -0.50 -14.33
C THR A 695 -8.90 -1.19 -13.67
N ASN A 696 -7.78 -1.31 -14.40
CA ASN A 696 -6.54 -1.77 -13.76
C ASN A 696 -6.08 -0.71 -12.76
N ALA A 697 -5.68 -1.12 -11.56
CA ALA A 697 -5.45 -0.24 -10.41
C ALA A 697 -6.58 0.78 -10.24
N GLY A 698 -7.84 0.31 -10.28
CA GLY A 698 -9.00 1.18 -10.02
C GLY A 698 -9.23 1.41 -8.53
N HIS A 699 -8.97 0.38 -7.72
CA HIS A 699 -9.25 0.36 -6.28
C HIS A 699 -10.72 0.63 -5.94
N LEU A 700 -11.65 -0.01 -6.68
CA LEU A 700 -13.08 0.10 -6.38
C LEU A 700 -13.36 -0.36 -4.94
N GLY A 701 -14.00 0.50 -4.16
CA GLY A 701 -14.34 0.24 -2.76
C GLY A 701 -13.34 0.81 -1.76
N GLU A 702 -12.41 1.67 -2.20
CA GLU A 702 -11.49 2.40 -1.31
C GLU A 702 -12.24 3.33 -0.33
N SER A 703 -13.42 3.80 -0.72
CA SER A 703 -14.35 4.51 0.16
C SER A 703 -15.78 4.04 -0.08
N LEU A 704 -16.57 4.01 1.00
CA LEU A 704 -17.96 3.61 1.00
C LEU A 704 -18.78 4.57 1.85
N SER A 705 -19.97 4.96 1.38
CA SER A 705 -20.92 5.71 2.20
C SER A 705 -22.35 5.28 1.87
N VAL A 706 -23.12 4.94 2.90
CA VAL A 706 -24.53 4.56 2.73
C VAL A 706 -25.39 5.83 2.72
N PHE A 707 -26.48 5.80 1.95
CA PHE A 707 -27.47 6.86 1.90
C PHE A 707 -28.89 6.30 2.06
N GLY A 708 -29.84 7.16 2.39
CA GLY A 708 -31.25 6.80 2.47
C GLY A 708 -31.60 5.86 3.63
N HIS A 709 -30.91 6.00 4.78
CA HIS A 709 -31.00 5.12 5.94
C HIS A 709 -32.44 4.76 6.39
N ASP A 710 -33.42 5.67 6.23
CA ASP A 710 -34.82 5.46 6.65
C ASP A 710 -35.82 5.48 5.47
N GLN A 711 -35.36 5.35 4.22
CA GLN A 711 -36.19 5.53 3.02
C GLN A 711 -36.19 4.30 2.10
N GLN A 712 -37.24 4.14 1.29
CA GLN A 712 -37.31 3.11 0.23
C GLN A 712 -36.23 3.27 -0.88
N GLN A 713 -35.37 4.29 -0.78
CA GLN A 713 -34.28 4.59 -1.70
C GLN A 713 -32.90 4.38 -1.06
N ALA A 714 -32.78 3.52 -0.04
CA ALA A 714 -31.49 3.19 0.55
C ALA A 714 -30.49 2.66 -0.50
N GLY A 715 -29.23 3.02 -0.35
CA GLY A 715 -28.18 2.64 -1.28
C GLY A 715 -26.78 2.95 -0.78
N ILE A 716 -25.81 2.81 -1.67
CA ILE A 716 -24.40 3.00 -1.37
C ILE A 716 -23.69 3.83 -2.45
N TRP A 717 -22.81 4.70 -1.99
CA TRP A 717 -21.80 5.38 -2.77
C TRP A 717 -20.47 4.63 -2.65
N ILE A 718 -19.76 4.50 -3.77
CA ILE A 718 -18.53 3.71 -3.88
C ILE A 718 -17.47 4.51 -4.63
N GLY A 719 -16.30 4.70 -4.03
CA GLY A 719 -15.15 5.32 -4.69
C GLY A 719 -14.31 4.34 -5.49
N GLU A 720 -13.80 4.78 -6.64
CA GLU A 720 -12.74 4.13 -7.44
C GLU A 720 -11.68 5.20 -7.79
N PRO A 721 -10.94 5.69 -6.78
CA PRO A 721 -10.13 6.91 -6.89
C PRO A 721 -8.99 6.80 -7.89
N MET A 722 -8.47 5.59 -8.14
CA MET A 722 -7.30 5.42 -9.02
C MET A 722 -7.68 5.16 -10.48
N SER A 723 -8.97 5.14 -10.80
CA SER A 723 -9.44 5.01 -12.19
C SER A 723 -9.05 6.20 -13.08
N GLU A 724 -8.98 5.96 -14.40
CA GLU A 724 -8.73 7.01 -15.41
C GLU A 724 -7.43 7.80 -15.19
N GLN A 725 -6.30 7.11 -15.00
CA GLN A 725 -5.01 7.73 -14.67
C GLN A 725 -5.11 8.57 -13.40
N GLU A 726 -5.70 7.97 -12.37
CA GLU A 726 -5.98 8.62 -11.11
C GLU A 726 -7.01 9.75 -11.16
N ASN A 727 -7.68 10.12 -12.25
CA ASN A 727 -8.74 11.15 -12.17
C ASN A 727 -9.88 10.76 -11.20
N GLY A 728 -10.13 9.45 -11.05
CA GLY A 728 -11.08 8.90 -10.12
C GLY A 728 -12.53 8.95 -10.58
N ARG A 729 -13.33 8.06 -9.99
CA ARG A 729 -14.76 7.90 -10.25
C ARG A 729 -15.49 7.60 -8.96
N VAL A 730 -16.77 7.95 -8.95
CA VAL A 730 -17.70 7.60 -7.88
C VAL A 730 -18.92 6.93 -8.50
N TYR A 731 -19.35 5.85 -7.86
CA TYR A 731 -20.56 5.14 -8.23
C TYR A 731 -21.64 5.34 -7.18
N ARG A 732 -22.89 5.43 -7.62
CA ARG A 732 -24.07 5.47 -6.76
C ARG A 732 -24.99 4.33 -7.13
N TRP A 733 -25.27 3.46 -6.18
CA TRP A 733 -26.14 2.31 -6.37
C TRP A 733 -27.25 2.30 -5.34
N GLN A 734 -28.49 2.28 -5.78
CA GLN A 734 -29.64 2.03 -4.91
C GLN A 734 -29.78 0.50 -4.70
N PHE A 735 -29.97 0.07 -3.47
CA PHE A 735 -30.08 -1.36 -3.16
C PHE A 735 -31.26 -1.98 -3.91
N GLY A 736 -31.01 -3.11 -4.58
CA GLY A 736 -32.01 -3.81 -5.40
C GLY A 736 -32.25 -3.22 -6.79
N SER A 737 -31.63 -2.07 -7.12
CA SER A 737 -31.68 -1.51 -8.49
C SER A 737 -30.84 -2.33 -9.46
N GLU A 738 -31.33 -2.49 -10.69
CA GLU A 738 -30.54 -3.06 -11.80
C GLU A 738 -29.50 -2.07 -12.37
N ASP A 739 -29.66 -0.79 -12.05
CA ASP A 739 -28.85 0.30 -12.56
C ASP A 739 -27.96 0.90 -11.46
N ILE A 740 -26.71 1.17 -11.83
CA ILE A 740 -25.74 1.91 -11.03
C ILE A 740 -25.31 3.16 -11.80
N GLU A 741 -25.38 4.30 -11.14
CA GLU A 741 -24.96 5.58 -11.68
C GLU A 741 -23.44 5.71 -11.52
N CYS A 742 -22.76 6.24 -12.54
CA CYS A 742 -21.33 6.53 -12.48
C CYS A 742 -21.10 8.01 -12.74
N ILE A 743 -20.37 8.64 -11.84
CA ILE A 743 -19.98 10.05 -11.87
C ILE A 743 -18.46 10.10 -12.00
N LYS A 744 -17.97 10.86 -12.96
CA LYS A 744 -16.54 11.10 -13.15
C LYS A 744 -16.20 12.56 -12.88
N ASN A 745 -14.96 12.76 -12.48
CA ASN A 745 -14.40 14.09 -12.40
C ASN A 745 -13.97 14.58 -13.79
N ASP A 746 -14.49 15.73 -14.19
CA ASP A 746 -14.14 16.39 -15.45
C ASP A 746 -13.03 17.43 -15.30
N GLN A 747 -12.66 17.75 -14.05
CA GLN A 747 -11.55 18.63 -13.75
C GLN A 747 -10.26 17.81 -13.68
N VAL A 748 -9.11 18.43 -13.97
CA VAL A 748 -7.77 17.79 -13.87
C VAL A 748 -7.38 17.61 -12.39
N LEU A 749 -8.20 16.87 -11.63
CA LEU A 749 -7.96 16.48 -10.25
C LEU A 749 -7.92 14.96 -10.21
N ALA A 750 -6.95 14.45 -9.48
CA ALA A 750 -6.82 13.04 -9.20
C ALA A 750 -7.73 12.62 -8.02
N ARG A 751 -7.82 11.31 -7.81
CA ARG A 751 -8.40 10.59 -6.69
C ARG A 751 -9.81 11.01 -6.30
N PHE A 752 -10.60 11.43 -7.27
CA PHE A 752 -12.02 11.69 -7.04
C PHE A 752 -12.70 10.43 -6.50
N GLY A 753 -13.30 10.55 -5.31
CA GLY A 753 -13.88 9.41 -4.60
C GLY A 753 -12.93 8.74 -3.61
N SER A 754 -11.77 9.31 -3.29
CA SER A 754 -10.87 8.76 -2.27
C SER A 754 -11.49 8.76 -0.87
N GLN A 755 -12.42 9.69 -0.63
CA GLN A 755 -13.27 9.75 0.55
C GLN A 755 -14.66 10.17 0.12
N ILE A 756 -15.65 9.53 0.73
CA ILE A 756 -17.06 9.83 0.50
C ILE A 756 -17.75 9.82 1.86
N ASN A 757 -18.47 10.90 2.19
CA ASN A 757 -19.29 10.93 3.39
C ASN A 757 -20.63 11.64 3.14
N SER A 758 -21.70 11.08 3.69
CA SER A 758 -23.02 11.67 3.67
C SER A 758 -23.08 12.87 4.61
N PHE A 759 -23.70 13.96 4.16
CA PHE A 759 -23.98 15.13 4.98
C PHE A 759 -25.49 15.29 5.11
N GLY A 760 -26.04 14.86 6.25
CA GLY A 760 -27.48 14.77 6.42
C GLY A 760 -28.13 13.81 5.42
N ALA A 761 -29.35 14.10 5.00
CA ALA A 761 -30.12 13.27 4.06
C ALA A 761 -29.94 13.68 2.58
N ASP A 762 -29.53 14.92 2.32
CA ASP A 762 -29.70 15.56 1.01
C ASP A 762 -28.37 15.88 0.30
N ALA A 763 -27.23 15.74 0.98
CA ALA A 763 -25.92 16.11 0.44
C ALA A 763 -24.86 15.03 0.68
N ILE A 764 -23.83 15.06 -0.16
CA ILE A 764 -22.66 14.19 -0.04
C ILE A 764 -21.40 15.01 -0.22
N CYS A 765 -20.38 14.71 0.57
CA CYS A 765 -19.03 15.22 0.40
C CYS A 765 -18.18 14.16 -0.30
N ILE A 766 -17.52 14.56 -1.39
CA ILE A 766 -16.63 13.70 -2.16
C ILE A 766 -15.29 14.43 -2.27
N THR A 767 -14.22 13.77 -1.86
CA THR A 767 -12.86 14.33 -1.93
C THR A 767 -12.22 14.04 -3.27
N SER A 768 -11.40 15.00 -3.73
CA SER A 768 -10.44 14.82 -4.81
C SER A 768 -9.05 15.31 -4.36
N GLN A 769 -8.00 14.87 -5.03
CA GLN A 769 -6.63 15.30 -4.77
C GLN A 769 -6.04 15.86 -6.05
N ARG A 770 -5.50 17.08 -6.05
CA ARG A 770 -4.89 17.63 -7.28
C ARG A 770 -3.38 17.41 -7.29
N TYR A 771 -2.85 16.98 -8.43
CA TYR A 771 -1.42 17.12 -8.71
C TYR A 771 -1.09 18.60 -8.95
N GLY A 772 -0.31 19.22 -8.07
CA GLY A 772 0.09 20.64 -8.17
C GLY A 772 -0.88 21.64 -7.49
N GLN A 773 -0.69 22.94 -7.75
CA GLN A 773 -0.86 24.07 -6.81
C GLN A 773 -2.07 24.17 -5.84
N ASN A 774 -3.19 23.45 -5.98
CA ASN A 774 -4.32 23.52 -5.01
C ASN A 774 -4.98 22.15 -4.76
N ALA A 775 -5.09 21.67 -3.52
CA ALA A 775 -5.91 20.49 -3.19
C ALA A 775 -7.41 20.86 -3.08
N ARG A 776 -8.33 19.94 -3.43
CA ARG A 776 -9.77 20.20 -3.61
C ARG A 776 -10.67 19.16 -2.93
#